data_AF-M0G8A5-F1
#
_entry.id   AF-M0G8A5-F1
#
_cell.length_a   1.000
_cell.length_b   1.000
_cell.length_c   1.000
_cell.angle_alpha   90.00
_cell.angle_beta   90.00
_cell.angle_gamma   90.00
#
_symmetry.space_group_name_H-M   'P 1'
#
loop_
_entity.id
_entity.type
_entity.pdbx_description
1 polymer ?
#
loop_
_entity_poly.entity_id
_entity_poly.type
_entity_poly.pdbx_seq_one_letter_code
_entity_poly.pdbx_strand_id
1 'polypeptide(L)'
;MSDSTSDLEAKSNETPTIFDACTPRQDVLVGELAEDQFAASLADVAHSDDAPKVYADPKLFFEKTYATDGLQDLLNRLATRFASSHSGDYSGTNGILRLDTSFGGGKTHNQIAAYHLAESPNAVPDLSDFIDNQEVADAYTEAAALGLNVNTAVFVGTHVDGIEARSDYTDPDAPKTKTMWGELAYQLFGKEGYEFLRENDENQNPPGTGKLERLFERHSNPSLILLDEIAAYLEQAAGVEIGDSTLAKQTNTFLMSLLSATQNTDQVTVVLSIADTAFAGQAEDVRGIVSEALSEFNNITDRTESSITPTEDSEIAAVLRHRLFESVDSSARDHTAKTYASFYSGDRQSFPDSASSPAHRERLEESYPIHPTVINTLTQELDSLPSFQRTRGALKLLSRGVHRLWSEDDQQLDRHFVRLFDLHPADGDVRSTLLRLFDSVDMDFEAAIKADIYSEDGTANAEEEDRAWTKKGHPPLGTHLTTAILWKSIVAGASGRGTTRRPLRHAIAHTEVELAHYDDALNNLLGEGRTSACFYLHGDNGEKIQFKSEANLTKLVDSVVEQMQPGLARRNLEEALETAIGQGSLNVIVGPEEPHKIPDTADEAHLCVMDFDTVTVRDPENVPETIQTLYKWTASSSGGQRTQRVYKNNVTFLVAGENGVRDAEMTAERVAAIKHIQQRVGDQYDLSDKQQDKLAERLDSAKGTLDQDIKKAYTHLYFASADGLTHRSITTDSTIHQSAIEKLDEAGKIIPEGEGAYGVEWFESTIWNSGAEMMTTRDLEEQFGKRPDAEILLSPVPLRKTVAKLVSDDGYAYWNDDTKTGYVQEGTALNGHQYDIDDARNLRTGLVYGDVKLLDTHRVYKSATALVNAHEGEIDWDTSVTCEDCGETFESEAAYKTHDCDIEWGPETCDECGETFTKKSEFEAHSCGDEPFSKLVQASTTSPAHVSRALQEMRADIDEEITEARSEYRGHPDELSAFAEGVWIRIEGADAWKGSWFTANRLSGSGEFANVTTMRFDYVADDGSGSEFTLSFDGDPEVFTDHCRFNMEPEGISNPDGERVAESGFDIEFINEDENRLYSETFDSLDELLAVDNAFTVTMQADIRIKDTTAGEEQ
;
A
#
# COMPACT_ATOMS: atom_id res chain seq x y z
N MET A 1 36.97 -4.94 64.94
CA MET A 1 37.78 -5.80 64.06
C MET A 1 37.08 -7.12 63.71
N SER A 2 35.73 -7.16 63.71
CA SER A 2 34.95 -8.34 63.28
C SER A 2 33.89 -8.03 62.23
N ASP A 3 33.73 -6.75 61.84
CA ASP A 3 32.78 -6.32 60.79
C ASP A 3 33.44 -6.11 59.43
N SER A 4 34.78 -6.23 59.32
CA SER A 4 35.49 -6.02 58.05
C SER A 4 35.74 -7.30 57.25
N THR A 5 35.36 -8.47 57.77
CA THR A 5 35.58 -9.77 57.13
C THR A 5 34.32 -10.35 56.46
N SER A 6 33.12 -9.93 56.85
CA SER A 6 31.87 -10.41 56.23
C SER A 6 31.55 -9.70 54.90
N ASP A 7 31.93 -8.43 54.74
CA ASP A 7 31.76 -7.70 53.47
C ASP A 7 32.78 -8.12 52.40
N LEU A 8 33.90 -8.73 52.81
CA LEU A 8 34.91 -9.29 51.90
C LEU A 8 34.55 -10.69 51.39
N GLU A 9 33.79 -11.49 52.17
CA GLU A 9 33.30 -12.81 51.75
C GLU A 9 32.03 -12.74 50.87
N ALA A 10 31.25 -11.64 50.94
CA ALA A 10 30.09 -11.44 50.07
C ALA A 10 30.48 -10.99 48.65
N LYS A 11 31.55 -10.19 48.50
CA LYS A 11 32.10 -9.76 47.20
C LYS A 11 32.87 -10.85 46.45
N SER A 12 33.15 -12.01 47.05
CA SER A 12 33.98 -13.06 46.43
C SER A 12 33.22 -14.00 45.49
N ASN A 13 31.93 -13.74 45.22
CA ASN A 13 31.06 -14.60 44.41
C ASN A 13 30.42 -13.88 43.21
N GLU A 14 30.68 -12.58 43.02
CA GLU A 14 30.24 -11.82 41.85
C GLU A 14 31.27 -11.98 40.72
N THR A 15 30.78 -12.12 39.49
CA THR A 15 31.65 -12.26 38.32
C THR A 15 32.38 -10.93 38.08
N PRO A 16 33.71 -10.92 37.92
CA PRO A 16 34.45 -9.66 37.75
C PRO A 16 34.05 -8.93 36.46
N THR A 17 33.88 -7.61 36.55
CA THR A 17 33.62 -6.78 35.36
C THR A 17 34.90 -6.61 34.54
N ILE A 18 34.76 -6.34 33.25
CA ILE A 18 35.90 -5.99 32.39
C ILE A 18 36.56 -4.68 32.81
N PHE A 19 35.83 -3.78 33.48
CA PHE A 19 36.36 -2.51 33.96
C PHE A 19 37.35 -2.70 35.12
N ASP A 20 37.10 -3.70 35.97
CA ASP A 20 38.00 -4.08 37.07
C ASP A 20 39.13 -5.01 36.61
N ALA A 21 38.84 -5.87 35.63
CA ALA A 21 39.74 -6.94 35.20
C ALA A 21 40.68 -6.55 34.05
N CYS A 22 40.38 -5.49 33.29
CA CYS A 22 41.10 -5.14 32.07
C CYS A 22 41.45 -3.65 32.04
N THR A 23 42.64 -3.35 31.50
CA THR A 23 43.09 -1.98 31.24
C THR A 23 43.25 -1.81 29.74
N PRO A 24 42.38 -1.05 29.05
CA PRO A 24 42.58 -0.72 27.64
C PRO A 24 43.84 0.12 27.45
N ARG A 25 44.45 0.04 26.27
CA ARG A 25 45.61 0.89 25.96
C ARG A 25 45.20 2.36 25.82
N GLN A 26 46.14 3.26 26.09
CA GLN A 26 45.89 4.71 26.10
C GLN A 26 45.41 5.27 24.75
N ASP A 27 45.93 4.75 23.65
CA ASP A 27 45.54 5.13 22.29
C ASP A 27 44.10 4.71 21.95
N VAL A 28 43.61 3.60 22.50
CA VAL A 28 42.21 3.19 22.45
C VAL A 28 41.35 4.13 23.30
N LEU A 29 41.77 4.44 24.53
CA LEU A 29 40.99 5.29 25.45
C LEU A 29 40.80 6.72 24.95
N VAL A 30 41.78 7.30 24.27
CA VAL A 30 41.68 8.67 23.73
C VAL A 30 40.85 8.69 22.43
N GLY A 31 40.55 7.53 21.83
CA GLY A 31 39.81 7.45 20.57
C GLY A 31 40.60 7.97 19.37
N GLU A 32 41.92 8.14 19.54
CA GLU A 32 42.89 8.71 18.58
C GLU A 32 43.66 7.63 17.80
N LEU A 33 43.24 6.37 17.86
CA LEU A 33 43.74 5.33 16.98
C LEU A 33 43.40 5.72 15.53
N ALA A 34 44.31 6.47 14.92
CA ALA A 34 44.11 7.11 13.64
C ALA A 34 44.11 6.07 12.51
N GLU A 35 43.35 6.33 11.44
CA GLU A 35 43.14 5.36 10.35
C GLU A 35 44.43 4.87 9.68
N ASP A 36 45.48 5.70 9.74
CA ASP A 36 46.85 5.48 9.26
C ASP A 36 47.63 4.46 10.12
N GLN A 37 47.37 4.38 11.43
CA GLN A 37 47.99 3.39 12.32
C GLN A 37 47.53 1.95 12.05
N PHE A 38 46.53 1.76 11.18
CA PHE A 38 46.01 0.43 10.83
C PHE A 38 46.48 -0.06 9.45
N ALA A 39 47.07 0.81 8.64
CA ALA A 39 47.69 0.41 7.37
C ALA A 39 49.21 0.33 7.58
N ALA A 40 49.70 -0.89 7.80
CA ALA A 40 51.12 -1.14 7.71
C ALA A 40 51.58 -0.88 6.26
N SER A 41 52.60 -0.05 6.08
CA SER A 41 53.24 0.21 4.79
C SER A 41 54.72 -0.12 4.92
N LEU A 42 55.15 -1.22 4.28
CA LEU A 42 56.56 -1.60 4.30
C LEU A 42 57.43 -0.59 3.56
N ALA A 43 56.89 0.04 2.50
CA ALA A 43 57.59 1.08 1.75
C ALA A 43 57.87 2.30 2.62
N ASP A 44 56.89 2.75 3.41
CA ASP A 44 57.08 3.89 4.30
C ASP A 44 58.11 3.56 5.39
N VAL A 45 58.10 2.34 5.93
CA VAL A 45 59.07 1.92 6.95
C VAL A 45 60.49 1.83 6.40
N ALA A 46 60.65 1.36 5.16
CA ALA A 46 61.98 1.12 4.57
C ALA A 46 62.57 2.35 3.86
N HIS A 47 61.72 3.21 3.28
CA HIS A 47 62.15 4.25 2.32
C HIS A 47 61.67 5.66 2.70
N SER A 48 60.98 5.86 3.83
CA SER A 48 60.46 7.17 4.25
C SER A 48 60.65 7.44 5.74
N ASP A 49 60.74 8.71 6.12
CA ASP A 49 60.70 9.16 7.51
C ASP A 49 59.25 9.36 8.02
N ASP A 50 58.24 9.21 7.15
CA ASP A 50 56.83 9.49 7.43
C ASP A 50 56.07 8.30 8.06
N ALA A 51 56.70 7.13 8.19
CA ALA A 51 56.05 5.96 8.77
C ALA A 51 55.60 6.22 10.21
N PRO A 52 54.37 5.79 10.61
CA PRO A 52 53.92 5.91 11.99
C PRO A 52 54.91 5.27 12.96
N LYS A 53 55.18 5.93 14.09
CA LYS A 53 56.19 5.44 15.07
C LYS A 53 55.98 4.00 15.53
N VAL A 54 54.72 3.53 15.58
CA VAL A 54 54.38 2.14 15.92
C VAL A 54 54.92 1.11 14.92
N TYR A 55 55.16 1.51 13.67
CA TYR A 55 55.76 0.68 12.64
C TYR A 55 57.22 1.02 12.38
N ALA A 56 57.64 2.28 12.54
CA ALA A 56 59.01 2.72 12.29
C ALA A 56 60.00 2.39 13.43
N ASP A 57 59.56 2.46 14.70
CA ASP A 57 60.42 2.12 15.85
C ASP A 57 60.39 0.60 16.11
N PRO A 58 61.51 -0.12 15.99
CA PRO A 58 61.55 -1.57 16.15
C PRO A 58 61.11 -2.02 17.55
N LYS A 59 61.47 -1.29 18.61
CA LYS A 59 61.09 -1.67 19.98
C LYS A 59 59.59 -1.56 20.18
N LEU A 60 59.03 -0.42 19.77
CA LEU A 60 57.60 -0.18 19.89
C LEU A 60 56.78 -1.13 19.00
N PHE A 61 57.30 -1.45 17.82
CA PHE A 61 56.68 -2.42 16.91
C PHE A 61 56.55 -3.80 17.53
N PHE A 62 57.65 -4.36 18.07
CA PHE A 62 57.63 -5.68 18.71
C PHE A 62 56.80 -5.68 20.00
N GLU A 63 56.87 -4.63 20.83
CA GLU A 63 56.03 -4.49 22.03
C GLU A 63 54.52 -4.56 21.72
N LYS A 64 54.10 -3.94 20.62
CA LYS A 64 52.69 -3.92 20.17
C LYS A 64 52.33 -5.08 19.24
N THR A 65 53.25 -5.99 18.95
CA THR A 65 53.01 -7.13 18.07
C THR A 65 52.77 -8.39 18.90
N TYR A 66 51.72 -9.12 18.57
CA TYR A 66 51.50 -10.46 19.10
C TYR A 66 52.31 -11.45 18.28
N ALA A 67 53.07 -12.31 18.94
CA ALA A 67 53.86 -13.36 18.30
C ALA A 67 52.94 -14.48 17.82
N THR A 68 52.45 -14.38 16.58
CA THR A 68 51.69 -15.46 15.95
C THR A 68 52.60 -16.61 15.55
N ASP A 69 52.08 -17.83 15.48
CA ASP A 69 52.83 -19.03 15.08
C ASP A 69 53.54 -18.79 13.73
N GLY A 70 52.85 -18.13 12.78
CA GLY A 70 53.41 -17.76 11.49
C GLY A 70 54.53 -16.71 11.54
N LEU A 71 54.39 -15.71 12.41
CA LEU A 71 55.44 -14.72 12.63
C LEU A 71 56.66 -15.35 13.30
N GLN A 72 56.43 -16.22 14.29
CA GLN A 72 57.49 -16.95 14.99
C GLN A 72 58.25 -17.88 14.04
N ASP A 73 57.56 -18.63 13.16
CA ASP A 73 58.22 -19.48 12.15
C ASP A 73 59.07 -18.63 11.18
N LEU A 74 58.56 -17.49 10.72
CA LEU A 74 59.30 -16.57 9.86
C LEU A 74 60.58 -16.06 10.55
N LEU A 75 60.46 -15.51 11.75
CA LEU A 75 61.58 -14.92 12.47
C LEU A 75 62.60 -15.97 12.89
N ASN A 76 62.16 -17.16 13.30
CA ASN A 76 63.03 -18.29 13.64
C ASN A 76 63.87 -18.74 12.43
N ARG A 77 63.27 -18.80 11.23
CA ARG A 77 63.99 -19.14 9.99
C ARG A 77 64.99 -18.07 9.58
N LEU A 78 64.58 -16.80 9.63
CA LEU A 78 65.46 -15.67 9.33
C LEU A 78 66.65 -15.63 10.28
N ALA A 79 66.39 -15.73 11.59
CA ALA A 79 67.42 -15.76 12.62
C ALA A 79 68.40 -16.92 12.44
N THR A 80 67.89 -18.12 12.14
CA THR A 80 68.72 -19.31 11.86
C THR A 80 69.68 -19.06 10.68
N ARG A 81 69.17 -18.48 9.58
CA ARG A 81 69.96 -18.20 8.38
C ARG A 81 70.97 -17.08 8.60
N PHE A 82 70.57 -15.99 9.24
CA PHE A 82 71.46 -14.86 9.53
C PHE A 82 72.59 -15.27 10.49
N ALA A 83 72.28 -16.02 11.55
CA ALA A 83 73.28 -16.52 12.48
C ALA A 83 74.26 -17.51 11.80
N SER A 84 73.74 -18.45 11.01
CA SER A 84 74.57 -19.43 10.29
C SER A 84 75.47 -18.77 9.24
N SER A 85 74.93 -17.84 8.44
CA SER A 85 75.73 -17.08 7.47
C SER A 85 76.82 -16.24 8.15
N HIS A 86 76.56 -15.70 9.35
CA HIS A 86 77.54 -14.92 10.10
C HIS A 86 78.66 -15.78 10.69
N SER A 87 78.35 -17.01 11.13
CA SER A 87 79.35 -17.97 11.60
C SER A 87 80.11 -18.67 10.47
N GLY A 88 79.65 -18.55 9.23
CA GLY A 88 80.20 -19.23 8.05
C GLY A 88 79.71 -20.68 7.90
N ASP A 89 78.65 -21.04 8.60
CA ASP A 89 78.00 -22.34 8.51
C ASP A 89 76.81 -22.30 7.53
N TYR A 90 76.40 -23.48 7.05
CA TYR A 90 75.20 -23.62 6.23
C TYR A 90 74.10 -24.32 7.04
N SER A 91 72.99 -23.61 7.24
CA SER A 91 71.82 -24.04 7.99
C SER A 91 71.07 -25.22 7.37
N GLY A 92 71.24 -25.45 6.06
CA GLY A 92 70.46 -26.46 5.35
C GLY A 92 69.01 -26.05 5.07
N THR A 93 68.65 -24.79 5.32
CA THR A 93 67.29 -24.26 5.11
C THR A 93 67.15 -23.62 3.74
N ASN A 94 65.91 -23.53 3.24
CA ASN A 94 65.63 -22.86 1.97
C ASN A 94 65.71 -21.34 2.14
N GLY A 95 66.29 -20.65 1.15
CA GLY A 95 66.36 -19.19 1.11
C GLY A 95 65.12 -18.48 0.57
N ILE A 96 64.00 -19.19 0.37
CA ILE A 96 62.75 -18.61 -0.14
C ILE A 96 61.65 -18.84 0.89
N LEU A 97 60.99 -17.77 1.30
CA LEU A 97 59.90 -17.77 2.25
C LEU A 97 58.69 -17.07 1.62
N ARG A 98 57.64 -17.83 1.29
CA ARG A 98 56.39 -17.29 0.77
C ARG A 98 55.41 -17.05 1.89
N LEU A 99 54.84 -15.84 1.91
CA LEU A 99 53.73 -15.50 2.79
C LEU A 99 52.42 -15.77 2.07
N ASP A 100 51.73 -16.84 2.48
CA ASP A 100 50.43 -17.21 1.92
C ASP A 100 49.29 -16.44 2.60
N THR A 101 48.23 -16.17 1.84
CA THR A 101 46.99 -15.56 2.36
C THR A 101 45.96 -16.66 2.55
N SER A 102 45.64 -16.98 3.80
CA SER A 102 44.36 -17.60 4.15
C SER A 102 43.38 -16.58 4.76
N PHE A 103 43.89 -15.49 5.38
CA PHE A 103 43.10 -14.59 6.24
C PHE A 103 43.23 -13.08 5.98
N GLY A 104 43.75 -12.65 4.83
CA GLY A 104 43.63 -11.23 4.41
C GLY A 104 44.28 -10.18 5.32
N GLY A 105 45.28 -10.54 6.12
CA GLY A 105 46.04 -9.62 6.97
C GLY A 105 47.35 -10.23 7.48
N GLY A 106 48.34 -9.39 7.80
CA GLY A 106 49.59 -9.80 8.44
C GLY A 106 50.82 -9.96 7.53
N LYS A 107 50.68 -9.99 6.20
CA LYS A 107 51.84 -10.16 5.28
C LYS A 107 52.83 -9.00 5.37
N THR A 108 52.37 -7.78 5.12
CA THR A 108 53.19 -6.57 5.25
C THR A 108 53.70 -6.39 6.68
N HIS A 109 52.90 -6.76 7.70
CA HIS A 109 53.31 -6.73 9.11
C HIS A 109 54.48 -7.70 9.38
N ASN A 110 54.42 -8.92 8.87
CA ASN A 110 55.48 -9.92 8.98
C ASN A 110 56.75 -9.48 8.22
N GLN A 111 56.60 -8.83 7.06
CA GLN A 111 57.74 -8.28 6.34
C GLN A 111 58.38 -7.09 7.08
N ILE A 112 57.60 -6.24 7.76
CA ILE A 112 58.13 -5.19 8.64
C ILE A 112 58.90 -5.81 9.82
N ALA A 113 58.40 -6.89 10.42
CA ALA A 113 59.11 -7.60 11.47
C ALA A 113 60.45 -8.19 10.96
N ALA A 114 60.44 -8.77 9.76
CA ALA A 114 61.65 -9.27 9.10
C ALA A 114 62.65 -8.15 8.78
N TYR A 115 62.17 -6.99 8.34
CA TYR A 115 62.98 -5.80 8.09
C TYR A 115 63.66 -5.31 9.37
N HIS A 116 62.89 -5.15 10.46
CA HIS A 116 63.45 -4.73 11.75
C HIS A 116 64.44 -5.73 12.35
N LEU A 117 64.18 -7.03 12.18
CA LEU A 117 65.13 -8.08 12.57
C LEU A 117 66.44 -7.98 11.75
N ALA A 118 66.39 -7.54 10.49
CA ALA A 118 67.60 -7.42 9.67
C ALA A 118 68.37 -6.11 9.90
N GLU A 119 67.68 -4.97 9.90
CA GLU A 119 68.27 -3.62 10.02
C GLU A 119 68.65 -3.25 11.45
N SER A 120 67.92 -3.77 12.44
CA SER A 120 68.14 -3.44 13.85
C SER A 120 68.30 -4.69 14.72
N PRO A 121 69.34 -5.54 14.51
CA PRO A 121 69.50 -6.80 15.24
C PRO A 121 69.55 -6.69 16.76
N ASN A 122 69.99 -5.54 17.28
CA ASN A 122 70.10 -5.26 18.72
C ASN A 122 68.89 -4.52 19.30
N ALA A 123 67.89 -4.17 18.48
CA ALA A 123 66.77 -3.36 18.94
C ALA A 123 65.62 -4.18 19.51
N VAL A 124 65.51 -5.47 19.20
CA VAL A 124 64.42 -6.34 19.67
C VAL A 124 64.69 -6.75 21.13
N PRO A 125 63.91 -6.27 22.11
CA PRO A 125 64.03 -6.73 23.49
C PRO A 125 63.39 -8.12 23.62
N ASP A 126 64.12 -9.05 24.24
CA ASP A 126 63.67 -10.42 24.54
C ASP A 126 63.16 -11.21 23.32
N LEU A 127 64.06 -11.50 22.36
CA LEU A 127 63.76 -12.32 21.17
C LEU A 127 63.10 -13.68 21.48
N SER A 128 63.19 -14.17 22.73
CA SER A 128 62.62 -15.46 23.12
C SER A 128 61.08 -15.48 23.03
N ASP A 129 60.42 -14.32 23.07
CA ASP A 129 58.97 -14.20 22.85
C ASP A 129 58.57 -14.39 21.37
N PHE A 130 59.51 -14.17 20.44
CA PHE A 130 59.27 -14.21 18.99
C PHE A 130 60.00 -15.35 18.27
N ILE A 131 60.94 -16.02 18.96
CA ILE A 131 61.68 -17.17 18.46
C ILE A 131 61.59 -18.27 19.52
N ASP A 132 60.72 -19.25 19.28
CA ASP A 132 60.47 -20.34 20.23
C ASP A 132 61.69 -21.23 20.48
N ASN A 133 62.61 -21.30 19.52
CA ASN A 133 63.85 -22.04 19.68
C ASN A 133 64.89 -21.18 20.40
N GLN A 134 65.03 -21.41 21.71
CA GLN A 134 66.00 -20.70 22.54
C GLN A 134 67.44 -20.79 22.00
N GLU A 135 67.85 -21.91 21.40
CA GLU A 135 69.21 -22.04 20.83
C GLU A 135 69.41 -21.08 19.64
N VAL A 136 68.37 -20.89 18.82
CA VAL A 136 68.39 -19.95 17.69
C VAL A 136 68.36 -18.50 18.18
N ALA A 137 67.51 -18.21 19.17
CA ALA A 137 67.43 -16.88 19.78
C ALA A 137 68.78 -16.47 20.40
N ASP A 138 69.43 -17.37 21.13
CA ASP A 138 70.74 -17.16 21.73
C ASP A 138 71.83 -16.96 20.66
N ALA A 139 71.86 -17.81 19.63
CA ALA A 139 72.84 -17.71 18.54
C ALA A 139 72.70 -16.41 17.73
N TYR A 140 71.46 -16.01 17.46
CA TYR A 140 71.18 -14.74 16.79
C TYR A 140 71.59 -13.54 17.66
N THR A 141 71.28 -13.58 18.96
CA THR A 141 71.67 -12.52 19.90
C THR A 141 73.19 -12.41 20.03
N GLU A 142 73.90 -13.54 20.04
CA GLU A 142 75.37 -13.56 20.01
C GLU A 142 75.90 -12.96 18.70
N ALA A 143 75.35 -13.35 17.55
CA ALA A 143 75.72 -12.78 16.26
C ALA A 143 75.48 -11.26 16.22
N ALA A 144 74.33 -10.78 16.70
CA ALA A 144 73.99 -9.37 16.81
C ALA A 144 74.98 -8.60 17.69
N ALA A 145 75.39 -9.17 18.83
CA ALA A 145 76.40 -8.60 19.71
C ALA A 145 77.81 -8.59 19.09
N LEU A 146 78.11 -9.55 18.20
CA LEU A 146 79.36 -9.62 17.43
C LEU A 146 79.34 -8.77 16.15
N GLY A 147 78.28 -8.01 15.90
CA GLY A 147 78.18 -7.09 14.77
C GLY A 147 77.61 -7.72 13.50
N LEU A 148 76.66 -8.65 13.63
CA LEU A 148 75.81 -9.09 12.52
C LEU A 148 75.29 -7.87 11.76
N ASN A 149 75.54 -7.85 10.46
CA ASN A 149 75.05 -6.86 9.54
C ASN A 149 74.38 -7.58 8.38
N VAL A 150 73.10 -7.28 8.15
CA VAL A 150 72.30 -7.89 7.09
C VAL A 150 72.06 -6.81 6.04
N ASN A 151 72.40 -7.07 4.77
CA ASN A 151 72.06 -6.15 3.70
C ASN A 151 70.58 -6.34 3.35
N THR A 152 69.77 -5.29 3.41
CA THR A 152 68.34 -5.39 3.08
C THR A 152 68.01 -4.74 1.75
N ALA A 153 67.05 -5.32 1.05
CA ALA A 153 66.40 -4.67 -0.08
C ALA A 153 64.90 -4.92 -0.01
N VAL A 154 64.13 -3.85 -0.18
CA VAL A 154 62.69 -3.80 -0.05
C VAL A 154 62.10 -3.27 -1.34
N PHE A 155 61.28 -4.10 -1.99
CA PHE A 155 60.60 -3.76 -3.23
C PHE A 155 59.10 -3.96 -3.06
N VAL A 156 58.34 -2.87 -3.08
CA VAL A 156 56.88 -2.88 -2.89
C VAL A 156 56.20 -2.54 -4.21
N GLY A 157 55.43 -3.48 -4.76
CA GLY A 157 54.92 -3.36 -6.13
C GLY A 157 53.89 -2.26 -6.35
N THR A 158 53.24 -1.78 -5.30
CA THR A 158 52.31 -0.64 -5.33
C THR A 158 53.01 0.71 -5.13
N HIS A 159 54.28 0.72 -4.72
CA HIS A 159 55.06 1.93 -4.44
C HIS A 159 55.90 2.39 -5.64
N VAL A 160 56.30 1.45 -6.50
CA VAL A 160 57.18 1.68 -7.65
C VAL A 160 56.40 1.65 -8.97
N ASP A 161 56.89 2.41 -9.95
CA ASP A 161 56.31 2.47 -11.30
C ASP A 161 56.99 1.48 -12.25
N GLY A 162 56.25 0.95 -13.23
CA GLY A 162 56.81 0.03 -14.24
C GLY A 162 57.91 0.63 -15.14
N ILE A 163 58.09 1.96 -15.16
CA ILE A 163 59.06 2.68 -16.01
C ILE A 163 60.29 3.14 -15.20
N GLU A 164 60.13 3.38 -13.90
CA GLU A 164 61.19 3.79 -12.97
C GLU A 164 61.02 2.99 -11.68
N ALA A 165 61.89 2.00 -11.48
CA ALA A 165 61.79 1.02 -10.40
C ALA A 165 62.40 1.53 -9.07
N ARG A 166 62.68 2.84 -8.99
CA ARG A 166 63.36 3.48 -7.88
C ARG A 166 62.46 3.52 -6.65
N SER A 167 62.94 3.03 -5.51
CA SER A 167 62.12 2.95 -4.28
C SER A 167 62.29 4.15 -3.34
N ASP A 168 63.49 4.73 -3.27
CA ASP A 168 63.80 5.91 -2.45
C ASP A 168 64.21 7.11 -3.30
N TYR A 169 63.39 8.16 -3.29
CA TYR A 169 63.63 9.42 -4.01
C TYR A 169 64.46 10.44 -3.22
N THR A 170 64.70 10.19 -1.94
CA THR A 170 65.42 11.08 -1.03
C THR A 170 66.93 10.92 -1.13
N ASP A 171 67.42 9.73 -1.48
CA ASP A 171 68.85 9.49 -1.70
C ASP A 171 69.35 10.19 -2.99
N PRO A 172 70.20 11.24 -2.88
CA PRO A 172 70.71 11.95 -4.06
C PRO A 172 71.68 11.10 -4.89
N ASP A 173 72.23 10.04 -4.33
CA ASP A 173 73.23 9.16 -4.95
C ASP A 173 72.61 7.95 -5.66
N ALA A 174 71.29 7.75 -5.51
CA ALA A 174 70.57 6.63 -6.11
C ALA A 174 70.48 6.74 -7.65
N PRO A 175 70.83 5.67 -8.38
CA PRO A 175 70.70 5.62 -9.83
C PRO A 175 69.24 5.62 -10.25
N LYS A 176 68.97 6.03 -11.50
CA LYS A 176 67.65 5.90 -12.12
C LYS A 176 67.44 4.48 -12.60
N THR A 177 67.15 3.59 -11.66
CA THR A 177 66.91 2.16 -11.90
C THR A 177 65.65 1.99 -12.75
N LYS A 178 65.75 1.21 -13.82
CA LYS A 178 64.62 0.92 -14.71
C LYS A 178 63.89 -0.37 -14.35
N THR A 179 64.52 -1.21 -13.53
CA THR A 179 64.12 -2.59 -13.33
C THR A 179 64.30 -3.01 -11.87
N MET A 180 63.49 -3.99 -11.44
CA MET A 180 63.57 -4.57 -10.09
C MET A 180 64.99 -5.05 -9.75
N TRP A 181 65.69 -5.72 -10.67
CA TRP A 181 67.04 -6.24 -10.38
C TRP A 181 68.09 -5.13 -10.26
N GLY A 182 67.96 -4.04 -11.03
CA GLY A 182 68.82 -2.88 -10.89
C GLY A 182 68.63 -2.22 -9.52
N GLU A 183 67.38 -2.07 -9.11
CA GLU A 183 67.00 -1.51 -7.81
C GLU A 183 67.48 -2.37 -6.64
N LEU A 184 67.18 -3.68 -6.65
CA LEU A 184 67.61 -4.59 -5.59
C LEU A 184 69.13 -4.61 -5.43
N ALA A 185 69.89 -4.57 -6.53
CA ALA A 185 71.35 -4.54 -6.45
C ALA A 185 71.88 -3.22 -5.88
N TYR A 186 71.20 -2.10 -6.15
CA TYR A 186 71.53 -0.82 -5.53
C TYR A 186 71.24 -0.82 -4.03
N GLN A 187 70.06 -1.30 -3.62
CA GLN A 187 69.70 -1.33 -2.19
C GLN A 187 70.64 -2.25 -1.39
N LEU A 188 70.94 -3.45 -1.90
CA LEU A 188 71.79 -4.40 -1.18
C LEU A 188 73.26 -3.98 -1.08
N PHE A 189 73.83 -3.39 -2.13
CA PHE A 189 75.28 -3.20 -2.25
C PHE A 189 75.69 -1.81 -2.77
N GLY A 190 74.78 -0.85 -2.75
CA GLY A 190 74.99 0.52 -3.19
C GLY A 190 75.39 0.64 -4.67
N LYS A 191 76.17 1.68 -4.99
CA LYS A 191 76.64 1.97 -6.36
C LYS A 191 77.43 0.81 -6.98
N GLU A 192 78.17 0.04 -6.18
CA GLU A 192 78.95 -1.10 -6.67
C GLU A 192 78.03 -2.24 -7.15
N GLY A 193 76.95 -2.51 -6.41
CA GLY A 193 75.92 -3.47 -6.82
C GLY A 193 75.22 -3.05 -8.10
N TYR A 194 74.77 -1.80 -8.18
CA TYR A 194 74.17 -1.27 -9.40
C TYR A 194 75.12 -1.36 -10.60
N GLU A 195 76.37 -0.93 -10.45
CA GLU A 195 77.35 -0.99 -11.55
C GLU A 195 77.57 -2.42 -12.07
N PHE A 196 77.50 -3.42 -11.19
CA PHE A 196 77.59 -4.83 -11.57
C PHE A 196 76.42 -5.31 -12.47
N LEU A 197 75.23 -4.75 -12.26
CA LEU A 197 74.02 -5.04 -13.03
C LEU A 197 73.62 -3.93 -14.02
N ARG A 198 74.39 -2.84 -14.16
CA ARG A 198 74.01 -1.67 -14.98
C ARG A 198 73.64 -2.05 -16.40
N GLU A 199 74.45 -2.90 -17.04
CA GLU A 199 74.17 -3.36 -18.41
C GLU A 199 72.85 -4.15 -18.51
N ASN A 200 72.49 -4.91 -17.46
CA ASN A 200 71.21 -5.63 -17.41
C ASN A 200 70.03 -4.67 -17.20
N ASP A 201 70.17 -3.69 -16.31
CA ASP A 201 69.15 -2.68 -16.00
C ASP A 201 68.90 -1.74 -17.20
N GLU A 202 69.95 -1.17 -17.79
CA GLU A 202 69.83 -0.22 -18.91
C GLU A 202 69.16 -0.82 -20.14
N ASN A 203 69.43 -2.11 -20.40
CA ASN A 203 68.88 -2.89 -21.51
C ASN A 203 67.60 -3.67 -21.15
N GLN A 204 67.13 -3.58 -19.90
CA GLN A 204 65.93 -4.27 -19.41
C GLN A 204 65.95 -5.79 -19.70
N ASN A 205 67.13 -6.39 -19.61
CA ASN A 205 67.39 -7.81 -19.83
C ASN A 205 67.83 -8.48 -18.51
N PRO A 206 67.09 -9.47 -17.98
CA PRO A 206 67.31 -9.99 -16.64
C PRO A 206 68.67 -10.71 -16.51
N PRO A 207 69.36 -10.58 -15.36
CA PRO A 207 70.57 -11.36 -15.08
C PRO A 207 70.23 -12.84 -14.85
N GLY A 208 71.05 -13.75 -15.38
CA GLY A 208 70.91 -15.18 -15.09
C GLY A 208 71.46 -15.57 -13.71
N THR A 209 71.05 -16.75 -13.22
CA THR A 209 71.38 -17.29 -11.88
C THR A 209 72.85 -17.16 -11.50
N GLY A 210 73.79 -17.65 -12.33
CA GLY A 210 75.23 -17.58 -12.01
C GLY A 210 75.84 -16.16 -12.01
N LYS A 211 75.12 -15.14 -12.52
CA LYS A 211 75.51 -13.74 -12.33
C LYS A 211 75.03 -13.23 -10.97
N LEU A 212 73.84 -13.64 -10.52
CA LEU A 212 73.30 -13.32 -9.20
C LEU A 212 74.06 -14.00 -8.06
N GLU A 213 74.42 -15.29 -8.20
CA GLU A 213 75.29 -15.98 -7.23
C GLU A 213 76.59 -15.20 -6.99
N ARG A 214 77.26 -14.79 -8.07
CA ARG A 214 78.48 -13.95 -8.00
C ARG A 214 78.25 -12.53 -7.50
N LEU A 215 77.02 -12.03 -7.50
CA LEU A 215 76.69 -10.75 -6.88
C LEU A 215 76.66 -10.92 -5.36
N PHE A 216 75.97 -11.96 -4.86
CA PHE A 216 75.87 -12.25 -3.43
C PHE A 216 77.22 -12.68 -2.82
N GLU A 217 77.99 -13.52 -3.51
CA GLU A 217 79.32 -14.00 -3.05
C GLU A 217 80.36 -12.89 -2.85
N ARG A 218 80.15 -11.69 -3.41
CA ARG A 218 81.09 -10.56 -3.28
C ARG A 218 81.11 -9.97 -1.89
N HIS A 219 80.06 -10.21 -1.10
CA HIS A 219 79.91 -9.65 0.23
C HIS A 219 79.82 -10.79 1.26
N SER A 220 80.33 -10.55 2.47
CA SER A 220 80.32 -11.54 3.56
C SER A 220 79.05 -11.46 4.43
N ASN A 221 78.30 -10.36 4.30
CA ASN A 221 77.06 -10.16 5.03
C ASN A 221 75.92 -10.99 4.38
N PRO A 222 75.04 -11.62 5.18
CA PRO A 222 73.78 -12.14 4.66
C PRO A 222 72.94 -11.01 4.06
N SER A 223 72.09 -11.36 3.10
CA SER A 223 71.19 -10.45 2.40
C SER A 223 69.73 -10.88 2.58
N LEU A 224 68.85 -9.92 2.87
CA LEU A 224 67.41 -10.10 2.94
C LEU A 224 66.74 -9.30 1.83
N ILE A 225 65.92 -9.95 1.02
CA ILE A 225 65.12 -9.33 -0.03
C ILE A 225 63.66 -9.49 0.35
N LEU A 226 62.95 -8.38 0.55
CA LEU A 226 61.52 -8.33 0.82
C LEU A 226 60.80 -7.85 -0.44
N LEU A 227 59.94 -8.70 -0.98
CA LEU A 227 59.12 -8.41 -2.15
C LEU A 227 57.66 -8.37 -1.71
N ASP A 228 57.06 -7.17 -1.63
CA ASP A 228 55.65 -7.00 -1.26
C ASP A 228 54.80 -6.72 -2.50
N GLU A 229 53.63 -7.35 -2.61
CA GLU A 229 52.65 -7.10 -3.67
C GLU A 229 53.22 -7.25 -5.09
N ILE A 230 53.97 -8.33 -5.34
CA ILE A 230 54.64 -8.54 -6.65
C ILE A 230 53.66 -8.59 -7.82
N ALA A 231 52.42 -9.02 -7.58
CA ALA A 231 51.37 -9.07 -8.58
C ALA A 231 51.01 -7.66 -9.10
N ALA A 232 50.94 -6.66 -8.22
CA ALA A 232 50.66 -5.27 -8.59
C ALA A 232 51.76 -4.71 -9.50
N TYR A 233 53.03 -5.01 -9.22
CA TYR A 233 54.13 -4.60 -10.09
C TYR A 233 54.10 -5.30 -11.46
N LEU A 234 53.84 -6.61 -11.48
CA LEU A 234 53.75 -7.36 -12.74
C LEU A 234 52.63 -6.84 -13.65
N GLU A 235 51.52 -6.37 -13.09
CA GLU A 235 50.45 -5.70 -13.84
C GLU A 235 50.96 -4.42 -14.51
N GLN A 236 51.63 -3.55 -13.77
CA GLN A 236 52.22 -2.32 -14.32
C GLN A 236 53.29 -2.64 -15.37
N ALA A 237 54.17 -3.60 -15.09
CA ALA A 237 55.24 -4.03 -15.98
C ALA A 237 54.72 -4.73 -17.26
N ALA A 238 53.49 -5.24 -17.27
CA ALA A 238 52.88 -5.83 -18.46
C ALA A 238 52.56 -4.76 -19.52
N GLY A 239 52.36 -3.51 -19.11
CA GLY A 239 52.17 -2.37 -20.01
C GLY A 239 53.45 -1.82 -20.65
N VAL A 240 54.63 -2.32 -20.26
CA VAL A 240 55.93 -1.85 -20.76
C VAL A 240 56.48 -2.82 -21.80
N GLU A 241 56.49 -2.42 -23.07
CA GLU A 241 57.00 -3.22 -24.20
C GLU A 241 58.53 -3.29 -24.24
N ILE A 242 59.09 -4.50 -24.36
CA ILE A 242 60.52 -4.77 -24.46
C ILE A 242 60.76 -5.68 -25.68
N GLY A 243 61.03 -5.07 -26.84
CA GLY A 243 61.15 -5.81 -28.12
C GLY A 243 59.84 -6.53 -28.46
N ASP A 244 59.90 -7.84 -28.68
CA ASP A 244 58.72 -8.71 -28.92
C ASP A 244 58.10 -9.27 -27.63
N SER A 245 58.47 -8.72 -26.46
CA SER A 245 58.04 -9.18 -25.12
C SER A 245 57.61 -8.00 -24.24
N THR A 246 57.34 -8.24 -22.96
CA THR A 246 57.00 -7.21 -21.96
C THR A 246 57.96 -7.26 -20.79
N LEU A 247 58.07 -6.16 -20.04
CA LEU A 247 58.88 -6.10 -18.81
C LEU A 247 58.36 -7.10 -17.77
N ALA A 248 57.06 -7.40 -17.73
CA ALA A 248 56.51 -8.44 -16.86
C ALA A 248 57.12 -9.82 -17.13
N LYS A 249 57.26 -10.24 -18.41
CA LYS A 249 57.91 -11.51 -18.78
C LYS A 249 59.40 -11.54 -18.41
N GLN A 250 60.09 -10.41 -18.59
CA GLN A 250 61.49 -10.27 -18.18
C GLN A 250 61.66 -10.33 -16.66
N THR A 251 60.74 -9.69 -15.92
CA THR A 251 60.69 -9.72 -14.45
C THR A 251 60.43 -11.14 -13.95
N ASN A 252 59.50 -11.89 -14.57
CA ASN A 252 59.28 -13.29 -14.22
C ASN A 252 60.57 -14.13 -14.41
N THR A 253 61.28 -13.92 -15.52
CA THR A 253 62.56 -14.60 -15.79
C THR A 253 63.64 -14.23 -14.76
N PHE A 254 63.68 -12.98 -14.31
CA PHE A 254 64.54 -12.53 -13.23
C PHE A 254 64.19 -13.21 -11.91
N LEU A 255 62.91 -13.23 -11.52
CA LEU A 255 62.46 -13.88 -10.29
C LEU A 255 62.86 -15.36 -10.29
N MET A 256 62.68 -16.08 -11.39
CA MET A 256 63.16 -17.47 -11.52
C MET A 256 64.67 -17.61 -11.32
N SER A 257 65.44 -16.67 -11.87
CA SER A 257 66.90 -16.65 -11.72
C SER A 257 67.32 -16.34 -10.29
N LEU A 258 66.60 -15.44 -9.61
CA LEU A 258 66.81 -15.05 -8.21
C LEU A 258 66.48 -16.19 -7.25
N LEU A 259 65.31 -16.81 -7.40
CA LEU A 259 64.90 -17.97 -6.60
C LEU A 259 65.86 -19.16 -6.77
N SER A 260 66.41 -19.34 -7.97
CA SER A 260 67.44 -20.37 -8.18
C SER A 260 68.75 -20.02 -7.45
N ALA A 261 69.12 -18.74 -7.39
CA ALA A 261 70.34 -18.27 -6.74
C ALA A 261 70.28 -18.34 -5.20
N THR A 262 69.10 -18.52 -4.62
CA THR A 262 68.93 -18.72 -3.17
C THR A 262 69.04 -20.18 -2.74
N GLN A 263 69.24 -21.12 -3.68
CA GLN A 263 69.36 -22.54 -3.36
C GLN A 263 70.76 -22.89 -2.85
N ASN A 264 70.84 -23.69 -1.78
CA ASN A 264 72.11 -24.17 -1.20
C ASN A 264 73.04 -23.08 -0.65
N THR A 265 72.49 -21.93 -0.24
CA THR A 265 73.24 -20.83 0.36
C THR A 265 72.42 -20.17 1.46
N ASP A 266 73.09 -19.62 2.47
CA ASP A 266 72.48 -18.77 3.50
C ASP A 266 72.75 -17.27 3.27
N GLN A 267 73.52 -16.93 2.24
CA GLN A 267 73.91 -15.55 1.94
C GLN A 267 72.75 -14.68 1.45
N VAL A 268 71.68 -15.27 0.93
CA VAL A 268 70.51 -14.53 0.45
C VAL A 268 69.24 -15.23 0.91
N THR A 269 68.29 -14.44 1.41
CA THR A 269 66.94 -14.89 1.75
C THR A 269 65.94 -13.96 1.08
N VAL A 270 64.96 -14.53 0.40
CA VAL A 270 63.87 -13.81 -0.27
C VAL A 270 62.57 -14.11 0.47
N VAL A 271 61.91 -13.08 0.98
CA VAL A 271 60.55 -13.15 1.53
C VAL A 271 59.62 -12.46 0.54
N LEU A 272 58.58 -13.16 0.09
CA LEU A 272 57.67 -12.62 -0.93
C LEU A 272 56.20 -12.76 -0.52
N SER A 273 55.40 -11.77 -0.92
CA SER A 273 53.94 -11.75 -0.76
C SER A 273 53.24 -11.68 -2.12
N ILE A 274 52.12 -12.40 -2.26
CA ILE A 274 51.23 -12.37 -3.42
C ILE A 274 49.82 -12.08 -2.89
N ALA A 275 49.13 -11.05 -3.39
CA ALA A 275 47.72 -10.82 -3.06
C ALA A 275 46.78 -11.51 -4.06
N ASP A 276 45.85 -12.31 -3.54
CA ASP A 276 44.84 -13.00 -4.34
C ASP A 276 43.74 -12.08 -4.89
N THR A 277 43.62 -10.84 -4.38
CA THR A 277 42.50 -9.93 -4.66
C THR A 277 42.74 -8.93 -5.78
N ALA A 278 43.94 -8.86 -6.35
CA ALA A 278 44.30 -7.87 -7.37
C ALA A 278 43.62 -8.10 -8.75
N PHE A 279 42.91 -9.21 -8.94
CA PHE A 279 42.44 -9.63 -10.27
C PHE A 279 41.10 -9.05 -10.71
N ALA A 280 40.42 -8.18 -9.96
CA ALA A 280 38.98 -7.91 -10.17
C ALA A 280 38.60 -6.81 -11.19
N GLY A 281 39.49 -5.88 -11.57
CA GLY A 281 39.04 -4.62 -12.21
C GLY A 281 39.51 -4.24 -13.64
N GLN A 282 40.48 -4.88 -14.28
CA GLN A 282 41.17 -4.30 -15.46
C GLN A 282 41.26 -5.24 -16.68
N ALA A 283 41.61 -4.65 -17.84
CA ALA A 283 41.51 -5.19 -19.21
C ALA A 283 41.87 -6.68 -19.39
N GLU A 284 41.00 -7.39 -20.10
CA GLU A 284 41.04 -8.85 -20.32
C GLU A 284 42.37 -9.34 -20.94
N ASP A 285 43.00 -8.51 -21.78
CA ASP A 285 44.27 -8.82 -22.45
C ASP A 285 45.50 -8.79 -21.51
N VAL A 286 45.55 -7.87 -20.54
CA VAL A 286 46.65 -7.77 -19.55
C VAL A 286 46.53 -8.88 -18.52
N ARG A 287 45.30 -9.23 -18.11
CA ARG A 287 45.02 -10.35 -17.19
C ARG A 287 45.59 -11.68 -17.67
N GLY A 288 45.48 -11.98 -18.97
CA GLY A 288 45.98 -13.24 -19.53
C GLY A 288 47.50 -13.39 -19.34
N ILE A 289 48.26 -12.32 -19.61
CA ILE A 289 49.73 -12.30 -19.49
C ILE A 289 50.16 -12.38 -18.02
N VAL A 290 49.50 -11.62 -17.14
CA VAL A 290 49.80 -11.62 -15.69
C VAL A 290 49.45 -12.97 -15.06
N SER A 291 48.31 -13.57 -15.44
CA SER A 291 47.91 -14.89 -14.95
C SER A 291 48.83 -16.01 -15.42
N GLU A 292 49.36 -15.93 -16.65
CA GLU A 292 50.33 -16.90 -17.17
C GLU A 292 51.66 -16.80 -16.38
N ALA A 293 52.17 -15.58 -16.19
CA ALA A 293 53.40 -15.34 -15.42
C ALA A 293 53.28 -15.80 -13.95
N LEU A 294 52.16 -15.50 -13.30
CA LEU A 294 51.90 -15.93 -11.91
C LEU A 294 51.69 -17.44 -11.80
N SER A 295 51.04 -18.08 -12.77
CA SER A 295 50.89 -19.54 -12.80
C SER A 295 52.24 -20.24 -12.99
N GLU A 296 53.09 -19.73 -13.88
CA GLU A 296 54.45 -20.24 -14.09
C GLU A 296 55.30 -20.10 -12.82
N PHE A 297 55.18 -18.94 -12.15
CA PHE A 297 55.77 -18.67 -10.83
C PHE A 297 55.30 -19.70 -9.80
N ASN A 298 53.98 -19.78 -9.55
CA ASN A 298 53.36 -20.64 -8.53
C ASN A 298 53.73 -22.13 -8.69
N ASN A 299 53.67 -22.66 -9.91
CA ASN A 299 53.93 -24.09 -10.19
C ASN A 299 55.35 -24.55 -9.81
N ILE A 300 56.32 -23.63 -9.78
CA ILE A 300 57.71 -23.93 -9.45
C ILE A 300 57.96 -23.68 -7.96
N THR A 301 57.43 -22.59 -7.38
CA THR A 301 57.51 -22.33 -5.93
C THR A 301 56.91 -23.46 -5.09
N ASP A 302 55.77 -24.04 -5.49
CA ASP A 302 55.12 -25.16 -4.78
C ASP A 302 55.99 -26.43 -4.68
N ARG A 303 57.04 -26.55 -5.51
CA ARG A 303 57.94 -27.72 -5.52
C ARG A 303 59.18 -27.55 -4.63
N THR A 304 59.48 -26.33 -4.20
CA THR A 304 60.71 -25.97 -3.49
C THR A 304 60.47 -25.28 -2.15
N GLU A 305 59.23 -25.05 -1.73
CA GLU A 305 58.90 -24.15 -0.62
C GLU A 305 58.37 -24.78 0.67
N SER A 306 58.49 -23.95 1.72
CA SER A 306 57.72 -23.97 2.95
C SER A 306 56.93 -22.67 3.03
N SER A 307 55.62 -22.73 2.79
CA SER A 307 54.73 -21.58 2.95
C SER A 307 54.52 -21.24 4.43
N ILE A 308 54.43 -19.95 4.73
CA ILE A 308 54.14 -19.44 6.07
C ILE A 308 52.79 -18.76 6.02
N THR A 309 51.88 -19.20 6.90
CA THR A 309 50.58 -18.54 7.11
C THR A 309 50.76 -17.49 8.20
N PRO A 310 50.67 -16.17 7.91
CA PRO A 310 51.03 -15.12 8.87
C PRO A 310 50.24 -15.12 10.19
N THR A 311 48.97 -15.48 10.15
CA THR A 311 48.09 -15.54 11.33
C THR A 311 47.02 -16.59 11.09
N GLU A 312 46.85 -17.52 12.02
CA GLU A 312 45.77 -18.52 11.97
C GLU A 312 44.45 -17.97 12.57
N ASP A 313 43.32 -18.59 12.20
CA ASP A 313 41.98 -18.22 12.70
C ASP A 313 41.87 -18.27 14.24
N SER A 314 42.57 -19.21 14.86
CA SER A 314 42.65 -19.39 16.32
C SER A 314 43.33 -18.23 17.02
N GLU A 315 44.20 -17.48 16.33
CA GLU A 315 45.06 -16.47 16.93
C GLU A 315 44.47 -15.05 16.83
N ILE A 316 43.45 -14.85 16.00
CA ILE A 316 42.85 -13.51 15.76
C ILE A 316 42.39 -12.87 17.06
N ALA A 317 41.77 -13.65 17.95
CA ALA A 317 41.29 -13.13 19.23
C ALA A 317 42.45 -12.66 20.13
N ALA A 318 43.58 -13.37 20.13
CA ALA A 318 44.77 -13.00 20.88
C ALA A 318 45.43 -11.74 20.31
N VAL A 319 45.50 -11.61 18.98
CA VAL A 319 45.99 -10.40 18.29
C VAL A 319 45.14 -9.18 18.64
N LEU A 320 43.81 -9.30 18.56
CA LEU A 320 42.88 -8.20 18.89
C LEU A 320 43.01 -7.81 20.37
N ARG A 321 43.07 -8.79 21.28
CA ARG A 321 43.27 -8.55 22.71
C ARG A 321 44.58 -7.77 22.96
N HIS A 322 45.69 -8.21 22.39
CA HIS A 322 47.00 -7.59 22.59
C HIS A 322 47.07 -6.14 22.09
N ARG A 323 46.34 -5.84 21.00
CA ARG A 323 46.25 -4.50 20.42
C ARG A 323 45.30 -3.57 21.17
N LEU A 324 44.25 -4.09 21.80
CA LEU A 324 43.24 -3.29 22.47
C LEU A 324 43.53 -3.07 23.96
N PHE A 325 44.13 -4.05 24.63
CA PHE A 325 44.33 -4.05 26.08
C PHE A 325 45.82 -4.09 26.45
N GLU A 326 46.18 -3.31 27.46
CA GLU A 326 47.50 -3.31 28.08
C GLU A 326 47.65 -4.48 29.06
N SER A 327 46.61 -4.74 29.84
CA SER A 327 46.59 -5.85 30.81
C SER A 327 45.21 -6.48 30.93
N VAL A 328 45.18 -7.79 31.14
CA VAL A 328 43.97 -8.60 31.35
C VAL A 328 44.23 -9.57 32.50
N ASP A 329 43.41 -9.53 33.54
CA ASP A 329 43.52 -10.43 34.70
C ASP A 329 43.09 -11.87 34.32
N SER A 330 44.03 -12.81 34.45
CA SER A 330 43.82 -14.22 34.10
C SER A 330 42.88 -14.96 35.05
N SER A 331 42.85 -14.58 36.33
CA SER A 331 41.90 -15.14 37.31
C SER A 331 40.48 -14.67 37.02
N ALA A 332 40.31 -13.40 36.64
CA ALA A 332 39.03 -12.85 36.24
C ALA A 332 38.51 -13.49 34.94
N ARG A 333 39.39 -13.68 33.95
CA ARG A 333 39.11 -14.44 32.73
C ARG A 333 38.60 -15.84 33.05
N ASP A 334 39.35 -16.62 33.82
CA ASP A 334 39.02 -18.03 34.10
C ASP A 334 37.71 -18.15 34.87
N HIS A 335 37.47 -17.25 35.83
CA HIS A 335 36.21 -17.17 36.56
C HIS A 335 35.04 -16.86 35.63
N THR A 336 35.16 -15.81 34.82
CA THR A 336 34.11 -15.35 33.89
C THR A 336 33.76 -16.42 32.86
N ALA A 337 34.76 -17.02 32.21
CA ALA A 337 34.55 -18.07 31.23
C ALA A 337 33.85 -19.30 31.84
N LYS A 338 34.21 -19.66 33.08
CA LYS A 338 33.54 -20.74 33.82
C LYS A 338 32.09 -20.40 34.18
N THR A 339 31.80 -19.18 34.61
CA THR A 339 30.44 -18.73 34.93
C THR A 339 29.55 -18.80 33.69
N TYR A 340 29.97 -18.21 32.56
CA TYR A 340 29.19 -18.23 31.32
C TYR A 340 29.05 -19.63 30.73
N ALA A 341 30.10 -20.46 30.76
CA ALA A 341 30.00 -21.86 30.32
C ALA A 341 28.97 -22.65 31.16
N SER A 342 28.93 -22.40 32.48
CA SER A 342 27.95 -23.01 33.38
C SER A 342 26.54 -22.51 33.06
N PHE A 343 26.37 -21.20 32.86
CA PHE A 343 25.09 -20.57 32.48
C PHE A 343 24.52 -21.16 31.17
N TYR A 344 25.31 -21.22 30.11
CA TYR A 344 24.88 -21.81 28.83
C TYR A 344 24.53 -23.29 28.95
N SER A 345 25.31 -24.04 29.74
CA SER A 345 25.05 -25.47 29.94
C SER A 345 23.83 -25.77 30.82
N GLY A 346 23.44 -24.82 31.67
CA GLY A 346 22.29 -24.92 32.57
C GLY A 346 20.94 -24.85 31.85
N ASP A 347 20.86 -24.13 30.74
CA ASP A 347 19.67 -24.04 29.88
C ASP A 347 20.01 -24.26 28.39
N ARG A 348 20.32 -25.52 28.06
CA ARG A 348 20.74 -25.90 26.68
C ARG A 348 19.68 -25.63 25.62
N GLN A 349 18.39 -25.56 25.98
CA GLN A 349 17.32 -25.33 25.01
C GLN A 349 17.30 -23.88 24.53
N SER A 350 17.71 -22.95 25.40
CA SER A 350 17.71 -21.51 25.12
C SER A 350 18.91 -21.01 24.30
N PHE A 351 20.01 -21.77 24.24
CA PHE A 351 21.24 -21.37 23.54
C PHE A 351 21.61 -22.35 22.42
N PRO A 352 22.48 -21.99 21.45
CA PRO A 352 22.95 -22.92 20.42
C PRO A 352 23.69 -24.11 21.02
N ASP A 353 23.62 -25.28 20.39
CA ASP A 353 24.27 -26.51 20.90
C ASP A 353 25.78 -26.34 21.08
N SER A 354 26.40 -25.53 20.22
CA SER A 354 27.82 -25.21 20.28
C SER A 354 28.21 -24.43 21.55
N ALA A 355 27.31 -23.64 22.15
CA ALA A 355 27.59 -22.83 23.34
C ALA A 355 27.78 -23.67 24.61
N SER A 356 27.20 -24.87 24.65
CA SER A 356 27.33 -25.81 25.78
C SER A 356 28.52 -26.77 25.67
N SER A 357 29.33 -26.64 24.62
CA SER A 357 30.46 -27.55 24.36
C SER A 357 31.70 -27.19 25.20
N PRO A 358 32.54 -28.16 25.59
CA PRO A 358 33.84 -27.88 26.24
C PRO A 358 34.73 -26.94 25.43
N ALA A 359 34.77 -27.14 24.11
CA ALA A 359 35.51 -26.28 23.18
C ALA A 359 35.01 -24.82 23.16
N HIS A 360 33.75 -24.56 23.53
CA HIS A 360 33.27 -23.18 23.66
C HIS A 360 33.80 -22.49 24.91
N ARG A 361 34.04 -23.24 26.00
CA ARG A 361 34.69 -22.67 27.18
C ARG A 361 36.12 -22.24 26.87
N GLU A 362 36.88 -23.07 26.15
CA GLU A 362 38.23 -22.73 25.70
C GLU A 362 38.21 -21.44 24.87
N ARG A 363 37.26 -21.32 23.93
CA ARG A 363 37.08 -20.08 23.15
C ARG A 363 36.72 -18.85 24.01
N LEU A 364 35.93 -19.01 25.07
CA LEU A 364 35.62 -17.91 26.00
C LEU A 364 36.90 -17.44 26.73
N GLU A 365 37.78 -18.36 27.12
CA GLU A 365 39.06 -18.05 27.77
C GLU A 365 40.02 -17.38 26.76
N GLU A 366 40.13 -17.90 25.53
CA GLU A 366 41.03 -17.37 24.49
C GLU A 366 40.65 -15.96 24.03
N SER A 367 39.35 -15.68 23.90
CA SER A 367 38.85 -14.40 23.37
C SER A 367 38.62 -13.31 24.40
N TYR A 368 38.60 -13.64 25.70
CA TYR A 368 38.42 -12.66 26.77
C TYR A 368 39.44 -11.50 26.66
N PRO A 369 39.00 -10.23 26.80
CA PRO A 369 37.68 -9.79 27.29
C PRO A 369 36.60 -9.63 26.22
N ILE A 370 36.80 -10.12 25.00
CA ILE A 370 35.86 -10.01 23.88
C ILE A 370 35.04 -11.30 23.79
N HIS A 371 33.71 -11.21 23.66
CA HIS A 371 32.91 -12.43 23.56
C HIS A 371 33.11 -13.13 22.20
N PRO A 372 33.19 -14.48 22.13
CA PRO A 372 33.42 -15.22 20.88
C PRO A 372 32.46 -14.90 19.73
N THR A 373 31.21 -14.54 20.05
CA THR A 373 30.21 -14.17 19.02
C THR A 373 30.58 -12.89 18.27
N VAL A 374 31.32 -11.97 18.91
CA VAL A 374 31.79 -10.74 18.27
C VAL A 374 32.90 -11.07 17.29
N ILE A 375 33.88 -11.87 17.72
CA ILE A 375 34.98 -12.34 16.86
C ILE A 375 34.40 -13.04 15.62
N ASN A 376 33.53 -14.03 15.82
CA ASN A 376 32.89 -14.75 14.71
C ASN A 376 32.13 -13.82 13.74
N THR A 377 31.41 -12.83 14.28
CA THR A 377 30.65 -11.87 13.45
C THR A 377 31.60 -11.04 12.59
N LEU A 378 32.69 -10.54 13.18
CA LEU A 378 33.63 -9.66 12.49
C LEU A 378 34.60 -10.40 11.57
N THR A 379 34.93 -11.66 11.82
CA THR A 379 36.00 -12.37 11.09
C THR A 379 35.48 -13.44 10.13
N GLN A 380 34.39 -14.14 10.45
CA GLN A 380 33.86 -15.23 9.63
C GLN A 380 32.63 -14.81 8.82
N GLU A 381 31.78 -13.99 9.43
CA GLU A 381 30.48 -13.61 8.89
C GLU A 381 30.58 -12.41 7.93
N LEU A 382 31.22 -11.32 8.36
CA LEU A 382 31.44 -10.12 7.53
C LEU A 382 32.45 -10.33 6.40
N ASP A 383 33.26 -11.39 6.45
CA ASP A 383 34.18 -11.76 5.37
C ASP A 383 33.48 -11.98 4.02
N SER A 384 32.22 -12.42 4.04
CA SER A 384 31.45 -12.58 2.80
C SER A 384 31.29 -11.27 2.00
N LEU A 385 31.62 -10.10 2.58
CA LEU A 385 31.51 -8.79 1.95
C LEU A 385 32.85 -8.37 1.30
N PRO A 386 32.89 -8.12 -0.03
CA PRO A 386 34.12 -7.80 -0.76
C PRO A 386 34.89 -6.57 -0.27
N SER A 387 34.22 -5.66 0.44
CA SER A 387 34.76 -4.38 0.92
C SER A 387 35.30 -4.44 2.36
N PHE A 388 35.13 -5.56 3.09
CA PHE A 388 35.52 -5.63 4.50
C PHE A 388 36.89 -6.29 4.70
N GLN A 389 37.86 -5.52 5.17
CA GLN A 389 39.18 -6.04 5.56
C GLN A 389 39.08 -6.71 6.94
N ARG A 390 38.92 -8.04 6.98
CA ARG A 390 38.62 -8.84 8.20
C ARG A 390 39.30 -8.35 9.49
N THR A 391 40.63 -8.35 9.55
CA THR A 391 41.38 -8.04 10.78
C THR A 391 41.44 -6.53 11.06
N ARG A 392 41.65 -5.72 10.02
CA ARG A 392 41.77 -4.25 10.14
C ARG A 392 40.43 -3.60 10.50
N GLY A 393 39.37 -4.01 9.81
CA GLY A 393 38.00 -3.58 10.06
C GLY A 393 37.51 -4.01 11.44
N ALA A 394 37.80 -5.25 11.86
CA ALA A 394 37.47 -5.73 13.18
C ALA A 394 38.16 -4.91 14.29
N LEU A 395 39.48 -4.67 14.16
CA LEU A 395 40.22 -3.88 15.13
C LEU A 395 39.74 -2.42 15.19
N LYS A 396 39.41 -1.82 14.04
CA LYS A 396 38.83 -0.47 13.98
C LYS A 396 37.48 -0.39 14.70
N LEU A 397 36.57 -1.32 14.43
CA LEU A 397 35.25 -1.34 15.07
C LEU A 397 35.36 -1.59 16.58
N LEU A 398 36.16 -2.58 16.98
CA LEU A 398 36.36 -2.92 18.38
C LEU A 398 37.05 -1.80 19.16
N SER A 399 38.01 -1.10 18.58
CA SER A 399 38.66 0.04 19.27
C SER A 399 37.67 1.15 19.56
N ARG A 400 36.77 1.48 18.63
CA ARG A 400 35.67 2.44 18.84
C ARG A 400 34.66 1.94 19.88
N GLY A 401 34.30 0.66 19.82
CA GLY A 401 33.42 0.04 20.81
C GLY A 401 33.99 0.09 22.23
N VAL A 402 35.27 -0.28 22.39
CA VAL A 402 35.98 -0.22 23.68
C VAL A 402 36.14 1.23 24.16
N HIS A 403 36.51 2.16 23.28
CA HIS A 403 36.59 3.58 23.60
C HIS A 403 35.26 4.11 24.16
N ARG A 404 34.15 3.79 23.49
CA ARG A 404 32.82 4.18 23.94
C ARG A 404 32.48 3.54 25.29
N LEU A 405 32.69 2.23 25.41
CA LEU A 405 32.38 1.47 26.62
C LEU A 405 33.13 1.99 27.86
N TRP A 406 34.34 2.52 27.70
CA TRP A 406 35.13 3.12 28.79
C TRP A 406 34.90 4.63 29.00
N SER A 407 34.23 5.33 28.08
CA SER A 407 33.98 6.78 28.20
C SER A 407 32.61 7.14 28.79
N GLU A 408 31.64 6.22 28.75
CA GLU A 408 30.32 6.41 29.36
C GLU A 408 30.30 5.95 30.84
N ASP A 409 30.34 6.90 31.78
CA ASP A 409 30.38 6.63 33.24
C ASP A 409 29.06 6.01 33.79
N ASP A 410 27.90 6.31 33.19
CA ASP A 410 26.58 5.92 33.68
C ASP A 410 26.16 4.46 33.31
N GLN A 411 26.96 3.74 32.51
CA GLN A 411 26.64 2.37 32.02
C GLN A 411 27.56 1.26 32.54
N GLN A 412 28.43 1.54 33.51
CA GLN A 412 29.49 0.63 33.98
C GLN A 412 29.02 -0.60 34.78
N LEU A 413 27.71 -0.84 34.96
CA LEU A 413 27.23 -1.96 35.77
C LEU A 413 27.14 -3.27 34.95
N ASP A 414 27.80 -4.31 35.47
CA ASP A 414 27.75 -5.74 35.12
C ASP A 414 28.12 -6.11 33.66
N ARG A 415 29.21 -5.53 33.13
CA ARG A 415 29.81 -5.94 31.85
C ARG A 415 30.97 -6.93 32.07
N HIS A 416 30.79 -8.16 31.61
CA HIS A 416 31.81 -9.23 31.72
C HIS A 416 32.57 -9.50 30.42
N PHE A 417 32.05 -9.03 29.29
CA PHE A 417 32.70 -9.11 27.98
C PHE A 417 32.37 -7.85 27.17
N VAL A 418 33.22 -7.53 26.20
CA VAL A 418 32.85 -6.71 25.04
C VAL A 418 31.93 -7.55 24.14
N ARG A 419 30.76 -7.00 23.81
CA ARG A 419 29.63 -7.64 23.13
C ARG A 419 29.35 -6.96 21.80
N LEU A 420 28.52 -7.62 20.99
CA LEU A 420 28.21 -7.13 19.65
C LEU A 420 27.41 -5.81 19.70
N PHE A 421 26.58 -5.65 20.73
CA PHE A 421 25.81 -4.42 20.94
C PHE A 421 26.67 -3.23 21.40
N ASP A 422 27.93 -3.43 21.80
CA ASP A 422 28.83 -2.32 22.14
C ASP A 422 29.34 -1.62 20.86
N LEU A 423 29.23 -2.29 19.70
CA LEU A 423 29.48 -1.72 18.38
C LEU A 423 28.25 -0.94 17.89
N HIS A 424 27.90 0.12 18.61
CA HIS A 424 26.60 0.79 18.46
C HIS A 424 26.67 2.05 17.58
N PRO A 425 25.64 2.32 16.73
CA PRO A 425 25.63 3.39 15.73
C PRO A 425 25.52 4.83 16.28
N ALA A 426 25.65 5.02 17.59
CA ALA A 426 25.76 6.37 18.16
C ALA A 426 27.20 6.89 18.03
N ASP A 427 28.17 5.98 17.94
CA ASP A 427 29.53 6.32 17.54
C ASP A 427 29.58 6.57 16.02
N GLY A 428 30.07 7.74 15.62
CA GLY A 428 30.09 8.16 14.22
C GLY A 428 30.95 7.29 13.31
N ASP A 429 32.04 6.70 13.82
CA ASP A 429 32.92 5.83 13.05
C ASP A 429 32.30 4.44 12.86
N VAL A 430 31.65 3.92 13.90
CA VAL A 430 30.85 2.69 13.80
C VAL A 430 29.71 2.89 12.81
N ARG A 431 28.95 4.00 12.91
CA ARG A 431 27.85 4.31 12.01
C ARG A 431 28.30 4.45 10.56
N SER A 432 29.37 5.20 10.30
CA SER A 432 29.90 5.37 8.94
C SER A 432 30.41 4.06 8.33
N THR A 433 30.98 3.17 9.16
CA THR A 433 31.39 1.83 8.72
C THR A 433 30.17 0.96 8.41
N LEU A 434 29.14 0.99 9.27
CA LEU A 434 27.86 0.29 9.03
C LEU A 434 27.22 0.74 7.72
N LEU A 435 27.08 2.05 7.49
CA LEU A 435 26.50 2.58 6.25
C LEU A 435 27.26 2.12 4.99
N ARG A 436 28.60 2.14 5.02
CA ARG A 436 29.43 1.64 3.92
C ARG A 436 29.25 0.14 3.67
N LEU A 437 29.04 -0.64 4.74
CA LEU A 437 28.74 -2.06 4.61
C LEU A 437 27.33 -2.27 4.05
N PHE A 438 26.37 -1.40 4.35
CA PHE A 438 25.03 -1.45 3.78
C PHE A 438 25.01 -1.17 2.27
N ASP A 439 25.80 -0.18 1.82
CA ASP A 439 25.98 0.09 0.39
C ASP A 439 26.46 -1.14 -0.38
N SER A 440 27.30 -1.97 0.25
CA SER A 440 27.80 -3.20 -0.39
C SER A 440 26.74 -4.30 -0.55
N VAL A 441 25.58 -4.15 0.10
CA VAL A 441 24.48 -5.12 0.10
C VAL A 441 23.18 -4.59 -0.52
N ASP A 442 23.22 -3.41 -1.16
CA ASP A 442 22.07 -2.69 -1.75
C ASP A 442 20.90 -2.53 -0.77
N MET A 443 21.19 -2.28 0.52
CA MET A 443 20.19 -2.01 1.54
C MET A 443 20.42 -0.64 2.14
N ASP A 444 19.37 0.16 2.32
CA ASP A 444 19.42 1.38 3.12
C ASP A 444 18.77 1.12 4.48
N PHE A 445 19.58 1.14 5.54
CA PHE A 445 19.13 1.03 6.92
C PHE A 445 19.29 2.34 7.70
N GLU A 446 19.59 3.46 7.07
CA GLU A 446 19.73 4.74 7.77
C GLU A 446 18.41 5.12 8.44
N ALA A 447 17.29 4.93 7.74
CA ALA A 447 15.95 5.13 8.29
C ALA A 447 15.67 4.17 9.47
N ALA A 448 16.08 2.90 9.36
CA ALA A 448 15.94 1.91 10.42
C ALA A 448 16.76 2.27 11.67
N ILE A 449 18.01 2.71 11.50
CA ILE A 449 18.84 3.16 12.61
C ILE A 449 18.16 4.34 13.33
N LYS A 450 17.76 5.36 12.58
CA LYS A 450 17.19 6.59 13.14
C LYS A 450 15.87 6.36 13.87
N ALA A 451 14.98 5.55 13.29
CA ALA A 451 13.65 5.32 13.84
C ALA A 451 13.65 4.28 14.97
N ASP A 452 14.44 3.21 14.85
CA ASP A 452 14.28 2.04 15.70
C ASP A 452 15.42 1.79 16.68
N ILE A 453 16.64 2.26 16.39
CA ILE A 453 17.83 1.86 17.15
C ILE A 453 18.39 3.04 17.95
N TYR A 454 18.62 4.18 17.31
CA TYR A 454 19.27 5.32 17.93
C TYR A 454 18.88 6.65 17.29
N SER A 455 18.59 7.61 18.16
CA SER A 455 18.29 9.00 17.81
C SER A 455 18.99 9.96 18.77
N GLU A 456 19.36 11.16 18.32
CA GLU A 456 20.04 12.14 19.20
C GLU A 456 19.15 12.65 20.34
N ASP A 457 17.83 12.60 20.17
CA ASP A 457 16.83 13.01 21.17
C ASP A 457 16.31 11.86 22.04
N GLY A 458 16.82 10.64 21.85
CA GLY A 458 16.47 9.47 22.66
C GLY A 458 15.04 8.96 22.43
N THR A 459 14.49 9.19 21.24
CA THR A 459 13.11 8.85 20.81
C THR A 459 13.02 7.59 19.96
N ALA A 460 14.14 6.94 19.63
CA ALA A 460 14.11 5.71 18.86
C ALA A 460 13.41 4.58 19.64
N ASN A 461 12.76 3.66 18.93
CA ASN A 461 11.92 2.64 19.56
C ASN A 461 12.68 1.76 20.56
N ALA A 462 13.94 1.40 20.28
CA ALA A 462 14.81 0.70 21.23
C ALA A 462 15.08 1.50 22.50
N GLU A 463 15.32 2.81 22.38
CA GLU A 463 15.58 3.71 23.50
C GLU A 463 14.33 3.92 24.36
N GLU A 464 13.14 3.94 23.74
CA GLU A 464 11.87 3.96 24.48
C GLU A 464 11.61 2.65 25.22
N GLU A 465 11.89 1.49 24.60
CA GLU A 465 11.82 0.18 25.28
C GLU A 465 12.77 0.11 26.47
N ASP A 466 13.99 0.64 26.33
CA ASP A 466 14.99 0.64 27.40
C ASP A 466 14.50 1.38 28.65
N ARG A 467 13.67 2.41 28.52
CA ARG A 467 13.10 3.14 29.67
C ARG A 467 12.23 2.24 30.55
N ALA A 468 11.62 1.19 30.01
CA ALA A 468 10.81 0.24 30.77
C ALA A 468 11.66 -0.72 31.61
N TRP A 469 12.88 -1.03 31.16
CA TRP A 469 13.80 -2.00 31.77
C TRP A 469 14.81 -1.35 32.71
N THR A 470 15.42 -0.24 32.28
CA THR A 470 16.40 0.51 33.08
C THR A 470 15.81 1.04 34.38
N LYS A 471 14.54 1.49 34.37
CA LYS A 471 13.79 1.88 35.60
C LYS A 471 13.66 0.74 36.61
N LYS A 472 13.73 -0.51 36.17
CA LYS A 472 13.67 -1.71 37.02
C LYS A 472 15.07 -2.21 37.43
N GLY A 473 16.13 -1.51 37.07
CA GLY A 473 17.52 -1.91 37.35
C GLY A 473 18.07 -2.95 36.39
N HIS A 474 17.43 -3.18 35.23
CA HIS A 474 17.95 -4.06 34.19
C HIS A 474 18.79 -3.28 33.16
N PRO A 475 19.68 -3.95 32.41
CA PRO A 475 20.38 -3.34 31.27
C PRO A 475 19.41 -2.82 30.19
N PRO A 476 19.88 -1.94 29.28
CA PRO A 476 19.10 -1.46 28.14
C PRO A 476 18.87 -2.58 27.09
N LEU A 477 17.90 -3.47 27.39
CA LEU A 477 17.63 -4.68 26.61
C LEU A 477 17.18 -4.37 25.18
N GLY A 478 16.44 -3.28 24.97
CA GLY A 478 15.98 -2.83 23.66
C GLY A 478 17.17 -2.51 22.77
N THR A 479 18.08 -1.65 23.23
CA THR A 479 19.31 -1.31 22.51
C THR A 479 20.21 -2.53 22.28
N HIS A 480 20.33 -3.42 23.28
CA HIS A 480 21.13 -4.64 23.15
C HIS A 480 20.60 -5.56 22.05
N LEU A 481 19.29 -5.76 22.01
CA LEU A 481 18.61 -6.59 21.01
C LEU A 481 18.76 -5.99 19.61
N THR A 482 18.35 -4.73 19.42
CA THR A 482 18.29 -4.12 18.09
C THR A 482 19.67 -3.93 17.48
N THR A 483 20.68 -3.52 18.25
CA THR A 483 22.05 -3.37 17.75
C THR A 483 22.64 -4.71 17.30
N ALA A 484 22.45 -5.78 18.09
CA ALA A 484 22.91 -7.11 17.72
C ALA A 484 22.19 -7.66 16.48
N ILE A 485 20.87 -7.45 16.38
CA ILE A 485 20.07 -7.85 15.20
C ILE A 485 20.50 -7.06 13.97
N LEU A 486 20.80 -5.76 14.08
CA LEU A 486 21.27 -4.93 12.97
C LEU A 486 22.52 -5.54 12.34
N TRP A 487 23.56 -5.83 13.14
CA TRP A 487 24.78 -6.50 12.66
C TRP A 487 24.48 -7.84 11.98
N LYS A 488 23.57 -8.64 12.55
CA LYS A 488 23.13 -9.91 11.96
C LYS A 488 22.26 -9.75 10.70
N SER A 489 21.72 -8.57 10.44
CA SER A 489 20.89 -8.29 9.27
C SER A 489 21.73 -7.98 8.02
N ILE A 490 23.00 -7.58 8.18
CA ILE A 490 23.93 -7.31 7.08
C ILE A 490 24.50 -8.61 6.52
N VAL A 491 24.90 -9.50 7.42
CA VAL A 491 25.65 -10.72 7.12
C VAL A 491 24.75 -11.78 6.48
N ALA A 492 25.14 -12.31 5.33
CA ALA A 492 24.54 -13.52 4.78
C ALA A 492 25.25 -14.78 5.32
N GLY A 493 24.74 -15.34 6.42
CA GLY A 493 25.20 -16.66 6.88
C GLY A 493 24.74 -17.79 5.95
N ALA A 494 25.14 -19.04 6.23
CA ALA A 494 24.71 -20.23 5.47
C ALA A 494 23.17 -20.39 5.36
N SER A 495 22.42 -19.72 6.24
CA SER A 495 20.95 -19.72 6.26
C SER A 495 20.34 -18.44 5.65
N GLY A 496 21.13 -17.47 5.18
CA GLY A 496 20.74 -16.11 4.74
C GLY A 496 20.92 -15.03 5.83
N ARG A 497 20.48 -13.79 5.56
CA ARG A 497 20.49 -12.64 6.50
C ARG A 497 19.57 -12.84 7.72
N GLY A 498 19.91 -12.19 8.84
CA GLY A 498 19.16 -12.24 10.08
C GLY A 498 19.62 -13.30 11.08
N THR A 499 18.97 -13.33 12.25
CA THR A 499 19.25 -14.25 13.35
C THR A 499 18.00 -14.96 13.83
N THR A 500 18.13 -15.87 14.80
CA THR A 500 17.00 -16.48 15.52
C THR A 500 17.22 -16.30 17.03
N ARG A 501 16.21 -16.64 17.84
CA ARG A 501 16.26 -16.40 19.30
C ARG A 501 17.48 -17.04 19.98
N ARG A 502 17.84 -18.29 19.65
CA ARG A 502 18.96 -19.01 20.30
C ARG A 502 20.32 -18.34 20.04
N PRO A 503 20.77 -18.09 18.78
CA PRO A 503 21.99 -17.34 18.52
C PRO A 503 21.96 -15.91 19.06
N LEU A 504 20.81 -15.23 19.01
CA LEU A 504 20.68 -13.88 19.54
C LEU A 504 20.93 -13.85 21.06
N ARG A 505 20.28 -14.74 21.83
CA ARG A 505 20.54 -14.87 23.27
C ARG A 505 22.01 -15.14 23.57
N HIS A 506 22.67 -15.99 22.79
CA HIS A 506 24.11 -16.25 22.98
C HIS A 506 24.96 -14.98 22.80
N ALA A 507 24.56 -14.10 21.88
CA ALA A 507 25.25 -12.85 21.61
C ALA A 507 24.98 -11.72 22.62
N ILE A 508 23.86 -11.76 23.37
CA ILE A 508 23.43 -10.65 24.23
C ILE A 508 23.15 -10.98 25.70
N ALA A 509 22.90 -12.23 26.06
CA ALA A 509 22.47 -12.61 27.41
C ALA A 509 23.50 -12.24 28.50
N HIS A 510 23.00 -11.65 29.58
CA HIS A 510 23.71 -11.43 30.83
C HIS A 510 23.37 -12.55 31.82
N THR A 511 24.33 -12.93 32.67
CA THR A 511 24.17 -14.01 33.66
C THR A 511 23.20 -13.64 34.77
N GLU A 512 23.00 -12.34 35.03
CA GLU A 512 22.12 -11.80 36.06
C GLU A 512 20.69 -11.53 35.58
N VAL A 513 20.42 -11.61 34.26
CA VAL A 513 19.13 -11.25 33.66
C VAL A 513 18.36 -12.51 33.24
N GLU A 514 17.11 -12.61 33.68
CA GLU A 514 16.23 -13.71 33.26
C GLU A 514 15.96 -13.67 31.75
N LEU A 515 16.05 -14.83 31.09
CA LEU A 515 15.88 -14.93 29.63
C LEU A 515 14.49 -14.48 29.15
N ALA A 516 13.46 -14.61 30.00
CA ALA A 516 12.10 -14.15 29.70
C ALA A 516 12.04 -12.63 29.44
N HIS A 517 12.87 -11.83 30.14
CA HIS A 517 12.89 -10.37 29.91
C HIS A 517 13.39 -10.01 28.51
N TYR A 518 14.31 -10.79 27.94
CA TYR A 518 14.73 -10.61 26.55
C TYR A 518 13.61 -10.97 25.57
N ASP A 519 12.82 -12.00 25.88
CA ASP A 519 11.67 -12.38 25.04
C ASP A 519 10.58 -11.31 25.10
N ASP A 520 10.27 -10.80 26.29
CA ASP A 520 9.28 -9.73 26.48
C ASP A 520 9.71 -8.46 25.73
N ALA A 521 10.96 -8.03 25.90
CA ALA A 521 11.51 -6.86 25.19
C ALA A 521 11.50 -7.06 23.67
N LEU A 522 11.92 -8.24 23.18
CA LEU A 522 11.89 -8.55 21.76
C LEU A 522 10.46 -8.57 21.20
N ASN A 523 9.51 -9.14 21.95
CA ASN A 523 8.11 -9.17 21.55
C ASN A 523 7.51 -7.76 21.50
N ASN A 524 7.85 -6.88 22.44
CA ASN A 524 7.46 -5.47 22.40
C ASN A 524 8.02 -4.76 21.16
N LEU A 525 9.31 -4.96 20.84
CA LEU A 525 9.95 -4.40 19.65
C LEU A 525 9.37 -4.96 18.34
N LEU A 526 8.94 -6.22 18.31
CA LEU A 526 8.18 -6.80 17.18
C LEU A 526 6.71 -6.33 17.15
N GLY A 527 6.28 -5.69 18.24
CA GLY A 527 5.03 -4.97 18.36
C GLY A 527 3.85 -5.75 18.93
N GLU A 528 4.12 -6.74 19.79
CA GLU A 528 3.13 -7.33 20.70
C GLU A 528 2.74 -6.38 21.87
N GLY A 529 3.47 -5.27 22.04
CA GLY A 529 3.15 -4.14 22.92
C GLY A 529 3.34 -2.83 22.16
N ARG A 530 2.25 -2.11 21.86
CA ARG A 530 2.21 -1.07 20.81
C ARG A 530 3.13 0.15 21.01
N THR A 531 3.67 0.39 22.21
CA THR A 531 4.37 1.65 22.55
C THR A 531 5.79 1.80 22.03
N SER A 532 6.52 0.70 21.80
CA SER A 532 7.95 0.68 21.46
C SER A 532 8.24 -0.21 20.24
N ALA A 533 7.23 -0.44 19.41
CA ALA A 533 7.32 -1.34 18.26
C ALA A 533 8.21 -0.73 17.16
N CYS A 534 9.22 -1.48 16.72
CA CYS A 534 10.10 -1.07 15.65
C CYS A 534 9.38 -1.08 14.28
N PHE A 535 9.66 -0.08 13.44
CA PHE A 535 9.09 0.04 12.09
C PHE A 535 9.78 -0.90 11.09
N TYR A 536 11.08 -1.11 11.21
CA TYR A 536 11.93 -1.80 10.25
C TYR A 536 12.41 -3.16 10.74
N LEU A 537 12.04 -3.56 11.97
CA LEU A 537 12.32 -4.88 12.50
C LEU A 537 11.26 -5.88 12.06
N HIS A 538 11.69 -6.99 11.46
CA HIS A 538 10.83 -8.07 11.01
C HIS A 538 11.19 -9.37 11.72
N GLY A 539 10.17 -10.12 12.14
CA GLY A 539 10.29 -11.44 12.73
C GLY A 539 8.93 -11.98 13.12
N ASP A 540 8.75 -13.29 13.07
CA ASP A 540 7.54 -13.98 13.52
C ASP A 540 7.91 -15.20 14.38
N ASN A 541 6.93 -15.82 15.05
CA ASN A 541 7.07 -16.92 16.01
C ASN A 541 7.69 -18.18 15.39
N GLY A 542 9.02 -18.18 15.26
CA GLY A 542 9.84 -19.29 14.76
C GLY A 542 10.68 -18.95 13.52
N GLU A 543 10.48 -17.78 12.91
CA GLU A 543 11.23 -17.34 11.72
C GLU A 543 12.42 -16.44 12.06
N LYS A 544 13.19 -16.06 11.04
CA LYS A 544 14.36 -15.19 11.16
C LYS A 544 13.97 -13.77 11.55
N ILE A 545 14.70 -13.23 12.51
CA ILE A 545 14.60 -11.86 12.99
C ILE A 545 15.67 -11.03 12.30
N GLN A 546 15.26 -9.96 11.61
CA GLN A 546 16.15 -9.08 10.88
C GLN A 546 15.54 -7.70 10.66
N PHE A 547 16.41 -6.70 10.52
CA PHE A 547 16.03 -5.42 9.94
C PHE A 547 15.89 -5.55 8.42
N LYS A 548 14.90 -4.86 7.85
CA LYS A 548 14.73 -4.67 6.40
C LYS A 548 14.67 -3.18 6.08
N SER A 549 15.05 -2.79 4.86
CA SER A 549 14.91 -1.41 4.38
C SER A 549 13.44 -0.98 4.28
N GLU A 550 12.55 -1.94 4.05
CA GLU A 550 11.11 -1.73 3.98
C GLU A 550 10.48 -1.69 5.38
N ALA A 551 9.76 -0.60 5.67
CA ALA A 551 8.96 -0.49 6.89
C ALA A 551 7.82 -1.53 6.92
N ASN A 552 7.49 -2.02 8.11
CA ASN A 552 6.39 -2.93 8.34
C ASN A 552 5.06 -2.20 8.15
N LEU A 553 4.36 -2.51 7.06
CA LEU A 553 3.08 -1.89 6.70
C LEU A 553 2.02 -1.99 7.80
N THR A 554 2.00 -3.09 8.57
CA THR A 554 1.03 -3.23 9.67
C THR A 554 1.30 -2.17 10.74
N LYS A 555 2.58 -1.95 11.07
CA LYS A 555 2.99 -0.99 12.07
C LYS A 555 2.83 0.45 11.61
N LEU A 556 3.09 0.71 10.34
CA LEU A 556 2.83 2.00 9.74
C LEU A 556 1.35 2.38 9.83
N VAL A 557 0.44 1.43 9.54
CA VAL A 557 -1.00 1.66 9.67
C VAL A 557 -1.40 1.89 11.13
N ASP A 558 -0.96 1.03 12.05
CA ASP A 558 -1.31 1.14 13.46
C ASP A 558 -0.81 2.47 14.08
N SER A 559 0.38 2.96 13.72
CA SER A 559 0.91 4.23 14.23
C SER A 559 0.12 5.44 13.72
N VAL A 560 -0.32 5.39 12.45
CA VAL A 560 -1.19 6.42 11.89
C VAL A 560 -2.53 6.41 12.60
N VAL A 561 -3.13 5.24 12.86
CA VAL A 561 -4.38 5.14 13.64
C VAL A 561 -4.25 5.82 15.00
N GLU A 562 -3.16 5.59 15.75
CA GLU A 562 -2.95 6.19 17.08
C GLU A 562 -2.80 7.73 17.05
N GLN A 563 -2.32 8.28 15.93
CA GLN A 563 -2.12 9.73 15.76
C GLN A 563 -3.33 10.43 15.10
N MET A 564 -4.28 9.66 14.56
CA MET A 564 -5.40 10.21 13.80
C MET A 564 -6.40 10.95 14.67
N GLN A 565 -6.92 12.04 14.13
CA GLN A 565 -8.05 12.74 14.75
C GLN A 565 -9.36 11.98 14.47
N PRO A 566 -10.29 11.90 15.45
CA PRO A 566 -11.54 11.15 15.31
C PRO A 566 -12.39 11.50 14.07
N GLY A 567 -12.30 12.74 13.56
CA GLY A 567 -13.10 13.21 12.43
C GLY A 567 -12.82 12.53 11.09
N LEU A 568 -11.62 11.98 10.86
CA LEU A 568 -11.30 11.28 9.60
C LEU A 568 -11.92 9.88 9.51
N ALA A 569 -12.05 9.18 10.65
CA ALA A 569 -12.70 7.88 10.71
C ALA A 569 -14.21 8.02 10.41
N ARG A 570 -14.84 9.07 10.96
CA ARG A 570 -16.26 9.39 10.75
C ARG A 570 -16.65 9.43 9.26
N ARG A 571 -15.90 10.17 8.45
CA ARG A 571 -16.21 10.32 7.01
C ARG A 571 -16.23 8.97 6.27
N ASN A 572 -15.31 8.07 6.61
CA ASN A 572 -15.25 6.75 5.98
C ASN A 572 -16.41 5.85 6.45
N LEU A 573 -16.87 6.04 7.68
CA LEU A 573 -18.03 5.34 8.22
C LEU A 573 -19.32 5.82 7.54
N GLU A 574 -19.47 7.13 7.31
CA GLU A 574 -20.60 7.72 6.54
C GLU A 574 -20.63 7.21 5.09
N GLU A 575 -19.49 7.24 4.38
CA GLU A 575 -19.34 6.73 3.00
C GLU A 575 -19.73 5.24 2.90
N ALA A 576 -19.27 4.44 3.86
CA ALA A 576 -19.60 3.01 3.91
C ALA A 576 -21.05 2.76 4.33
N LEU A 577 -21.65 3.62 5.17
CA LEU A 577 -23.06 3.54 5.53
C LEU A 577 -23.96 3.80 4.32
N GLU A 578 -23.71 4.85 3.55
CA GLU A 578 -24.47 5.15 2.33
C GLU A 578 -24.43 3.99 1.33
N THR A 579 -23.24 3.39 1.16
CA THR A 579 -23.06 2.20 0.33
C THR A 579 -23.85 0.99 0.86
N ALA A 580 -23.82 0.76 2.18
CA ALA A 580 -24.50 -0.37 2.82
C ALA A 580 -26.04 -0.22 2.82
N ILE A 581 -26.56 1.02 2.83
CA ILE A 581 -27.99 1.33 2.77
C ILE A 581 -28.61 0.78 1.47
N GLY A 582 -28.03 1.11 0.32
CA GLY A 582 -28.55 0.74 -0.99
C GLY A 582 -29.85 1.45 -1.39
N GLN A 583 -30.34 1.19 -2.60
CA GLN A 583 -31.59 1.75 -3.13
C GLN A 583 -32.78 0.81 -2.93
N GLY A 584 -34.01 1.35 -2.95
CA GLY A 584 -35.24 0.56 -2.82
C GLY A 584 -36.50 1.45 -2.70
N SER A 585 -37.64 0.84 -2.35
CA SER A 585 -38.97 1.46 -2.43
C SER A 585 -39.35 2.44 -1.30
N LEU A 586 -38.57 2.54 -0.21
CA LEU A 586 -38.77 3.56 0.82
C LEU A 586 -37.81 4.74 0.61
N ASN A 587 -38.30 5.95 0.85
CA ASN A 587 -37.48 7.16 0.80
C ASN A 587 -36.52 7.19 2.00
N VAL A 588 -35.23 6.97 1.76
CA VAL A 588 -34.23 6.90 2.84
C VAL A 588 -33.85 8.31 3.32
N ILE A 589 -33.89 8.51 4.63
CA ILE A 589 -33.40 9.73 5.30
C ILE A 589 -32.29 9.32 6.26
N VAL A 590 -31.06 9.76 6.00
CA VAL A 590 -29.90 9.45 6.85
C VAL A 590 -29.71 10.54 7.91
N GLY A 591 -29.54 10.13 9.17
CA GLY A 591 -29.24 11.02 10.30
C GLY A 591 -30.30 12.10 10.62
N PRO A 592 -31.62 11.80 10.66
CA PRO A 592 -32.60 12.82 11.06
C PRO A 592 -32.52 13.10 12.56
N GLU A 593 -31.90 14.22 12.94
CA GLU A 593 -31.78 14.64 14.35
C GLU A 593 -33.01 15.42 14.86
N GLU A 594 -33.76 16.06 13.95
CA GLU A 594 -34.87 16.94 14.29
C GLU A 594 -36.15 16.60 13.50
N PRO A 595 -37.35 16.82 14.08
CA PRO A 595 -38.61 16.52 13.43
C PRO A 595 -38.84 17.15 12.05
N HIS A 596 -38.26 18.32 11.77
CA HIS A 596 -38.43 19.02 10.49
C HIS A 596 -37.67 18.34 9.33
N LYS A 597 -36.70 17.47 9.62
CA LYS A 597 -35.93 16.73 8.60
C LYS A 597 -36.71 15.56 8.02
N ILE A 598 -37.85 15.18 8.61
CA ILE A 598 -38.69 14.07 8.18
C ILE A 598 -40.02 14.64 7.67
N PRO A 599 -40.29 14.60 6.36
CA PRO A 599 -41.56 15.05 5.79
C PRO A 599 -42.77 14.39 6.46
N ASP A 600 -43.89 15.11 6.55
CA ASP A 600 -45.16 14.58 7.05
C ASP A 600 -46.19 14.61 5.92
N THR A 601 -46.00 13.71 4.95
CA THR A 601 -46.78 13.58 3.71
C THR A 601 -47.46 12.22 3.64
N ALA A 602 -48.54 12.14 2.86
CA ALA A 602 -49.36 10.93 2.74
C ALA A 602 -48.82 9.91 1.74
N ASP A 603 -48.17 10.44 0.70
CA ASP A 603 -47.76 9.77 -0.53
C ASP A 603 -46.34 9.21 -0.48
N GLU A 604 -45.55 9.57 0.53
CA GLU A 604 -44.18 9.09 0.71
C GLU A 604 -44.02 8.35 2.03
N ALA A 605 -43.43 7.16 1.97
CA ALA A 605 -43.02 6.39 3.14
C ALA A 605 -41.50 6.43 3.30
N HIS A 606 -41.02 6.69 4.52
CA HIS A 606 -39.63 6.96 4.81
C HIS A 606 -38.96 5.87 5.66
N LEU A 607 -37.71 5.56 5.31
CA LEU A 607 -36.78 4.80 6.14
C LEU A 607 -35.72 5.73 6.74
N CYS A 608 -35.90 6.10 8.00
CA CYS A 608 -34.98 6.94 8.75
C CYS A 608 -33.83 6.10 9.32
N VAL A 609 -32.65 6.16 8.70
CA VAL A 609 -31.44 5.49 9.19
C VAL A 609 -30.73 6.42 10.16
N MET A 610 -30.74 6.08 11.44
CA MET A 610 -30.28 6.97 12.50
C MET A 610 -28.76 6.98 12.62
N ASP A 611 -28.18 8.17 12.77
CA ASP A 611 -26.76 8.35 13.08
C ASP A 611 -26.41 7.76 14.46
N PHE A 612 -25.27 7.09 14.54
CA PHE A 612 -24.81 6.35 15.73
C PHE A 612 -24.39 7.28 16.89
N ASP A 613 -23.98 8.53 16.65
CA ASP A 613 -23.74 9.50 17.72
C ASP A 613 -25.05 10.07 18.27
N THR A 614 -26.08 10.09 17.44
CA THR A 614 -27.41 10.58 17.83
C THR A 614 -28.15 9.58 18.70
N VAL A 615 -28.17 8.31 18.29
CA VAL A 615 -28.87 7.26 19.03
C VAL A 615 -28.29 5.88 18.73
N THR A 616 -28.05 5.11 19.79
CA THR A 616 -27.76 3.67 19.72
C THR A 616 -28.71 2.90 20.62
N VAL A 617 -28.91 1.62 20.33
CA VAL A 617 -29.72 0.73 21.15
C VAL A 617 -28.80 -0.17 22.00
N ARG A 618 -29.00 -0.11 23.32
CA ARG A 618 -28.45 -1.09 24.28
C ARG A 618 -29.49 -2.12 24.72
N ASP A 619 -30.72 -1.67 24.84
CA ASP A 619 -31.87 -2.43 25.30
C ASP A 619 -33.02 -2.27 24.29
N PRO A 620 -33.31 -3.29 23.47
CA PRO A 620 -34.35 -3.21 22.44
C PRO A 620 -35.78 -3.18 23.01
N GLU A 621 -36.00 -3.51 24.29
CA GLU A 621 -37.33 -3.47 24.91
C GLU A 621 -37.83 -2.03 25.12
N ASN A 622 -36.93 -1.04 25.11
CA ASN A 622 -37.24 0.36 25.35
C ASN A 622 -36.92 1.22 24.13
N VAL A 623 -37.97 1.77 23.49
CA VAL A 623 -37.81 2.67 22.34
C VAL A 623 -37.10 3.96 22.77
N PRO A 624 -35.96 4.34 22.16
CA PRO A 624 -35.22 5.54 22.52
C PRO A 624 -36.04 6.84 22.45
N GLU A 625 -35.79 7.80 23.34
CA GLU A 625 -36.55 9.06 23.42
C GLU A 625 -36.48 9.89 22.13
N THR A 626 -35.33 9.88 21.45
CA THR A 626 -35.13 10.54 20.15
C THR A 626 -36.10 9.96 19.10
N ILE A 627 -36.17 8.63 18.99
CA ILE A 627 -37.10 7.95 18.07
C ILE A 627 -38.55 8.28 18.42
N GLN A 628 -38.91 8.24 19.71
CA GLN A 628 -40.26 8.61 20.14
C GLN A 628 -40.61 10.07 19.79
N THR A 629 -39.64 10.97 19.84
CA THR A 629 -39.83 12.39 19.51
C THR A 629 -40.06 12.58 18.02
N LEU A 630 -39.22 11.97 17.17
CA LEU A 630 -39.34 12.05 15.71
C LEU A 630 -40.62 11.40 15.19
N TYR A 631 -41.05 10.31 15.83
CA TYR A 631 -42.31 9.64 15.52
C TYR A 631 -43.55 10.47 15.89
N LYS A 632 -43.54 11.16 17.04
CA LYS A 632 -44.72 11.89 17.55
C LYS A 632 -44.90 13.26 16.91
N TRP A 633 -43.81 13.92 16.54
CA TRP A 633 -43.79 15.34 16.22
C TRP A 633 -43.26 15.59 14.79
N THR A 634 -43.70 16.70 14.21
CA THR A 634 -43.15 17.33 13.00
C THR A 634 -42.97 18.82 13.24
N ALA A 635 -42.20 19.51 12.38
CA ALA A 635 -41.99 20.95 12.43
C ALA A 635 -41.69 21.51 11.03
N SER A 636 -42.04 22.77 10.78
CA SER A 636 -41.84 23.42 9.46
C SER A 636 -40.42 23.93 9.23
N SER A 637 -39.61 24.05 10.29
CA SER A 637 -38.22 24.53 10.22
C SER A 637 -37.45 24.08 11.46
N SER A 638 -36.12 24.11 11.39
CA SER A 638 -35.27 23.85 12.57
C SER A 638 -35.63 24.79 13.74
N GLY A 639 -35.73 24.23 14.94
CA GLY A 639 -36.17 24.94 16.15
C GLY A 639 -37.62 25.47 16.12
N GLY A 640 -38.40 25.16 15.09
CA GLY A 640 -39.78 25.63 14.91
C GLY A 640 -40.77 25.02 15.92
N GLN A 641 -42.00 25.55 15.93
CA GLN A 641 -43.06 25.02 16.79
C GLN A 641 -43.42 23.58 16.38
N ARG A 642 -43.31 22.65 17.33
CA ARG A 642 -43.65 21.24 17.12
C ARG A 642 -45.16 21.08 17.02
N THR A 643 -45.61 20.41 15.96
CA THR A 643 -46.99 19.96 15.77
C THR A 643 -47.04 18.44 15.75
N GLN A 644 -48.20 17.87 16.07
CA GLN A 644 -48.34 16.43 16.11
C GLN A 644 -48.31 15.89 14.67
N ARG A 645 -47.49 14.86 14.43
CA ARG A 645 -47.39 14.19 13.13
C ARG A 645 -48.73 13.57 12.75
N VAL A 646 -49.17 13.78 11.51
CA VAL A 646 -50.42 13.25 10.96
C VAL A 646 -50.18 11.87 10.34
N TYR A 647 -49.19 11.74 9.48
CA TYR A 647 -48.91 10.52 8.71
C TYR A 647 -47.86 9.66 9.42
N LYS A 648 -48.17 9.23 10.64
CA LYS A 648 -47.24 8.48 11.51
C LYS A 648 -46.87 7.11 10.97
N ASN A 649 -47.71 6.51 10.14
CA ASN A 649 -47.46 5.19 9.57
C ASN A 649 -46.37 5.21 8.50
N ASN A 650 -46.13 6.37 7.88
CA ASN A 650 -45.16 6.57 6.81
C ASN A 650 -43.73 6.79 7.32
N VAL A 651 -43.45 6.57 8.61
CA VAL A 651 -42.11 6.78 9.17
C VAL A 651 -41.62 5.52 9.88
N THR A 652 -40.51 5.00 9.38
CA THR A 652 -39.80 3.82 9.89
C THR A 652 -38.41 4.23 10.35
N PHE A 653 -37.89 3.65 11.43
CA PHE A 653 -36.56 4.00 11.96
C PHE A 653 -35.66 2.78 12.05
N LEU A 654 -34.43 2.91 11.56
CA LEU A 654 -33.39 1.91 11.72
C LEU A 654 -32.25 2.46 12.57
N VAL A 655 -31.85 1.71 13.59
CA VAL A 655 -30.89 2.16 14.60
C VAL A 655 -29.78 1.13 14.79
N ALA A 656 -28.56 1.62 14.96
CA ALA A 656 -27.40 0.80 15.26
C ALA A 656 -27.37 0.33 16.73
N GLY A 657 -26.89 -0.89 16.95
CA GLY A 657 -26.58 -1.41 18.29
C GLY A 657 -25.20 -0.93 18.74
N GLU A 658 -25.05 -0.56 20.02
CA GLU A 658 -23.81 0.08 20.52
C GLU A 658 -22.54 -0.75 20.29
N ASN A 659 -22.60 -2.07 20.47
CA ASN A 659 -21.41 -2.93 20.28
C ASN A 659 -20.97 -2.99 18.82
N GLY A 660 -21.92 -3.02 17.88
CA GLY A 660 -21.61 -3.08 16.45
C GLY A 660 -20.98 -1.78 15.93
N VAL A 661 -21.36 -0.64 16.53
CA VAL A 661 -20.76 0.67 16.20
C VAL A 661 -19.26 0.68 16.51
N ARG A 662 -18.85 0.14 17.67
CA ARG A 662 -17.44 0.10 18.06
C ARG A 662 -16.56 -0.68 17.09
N ASP A 663 -17.06 -1.81 16.59
CA ASP A 663 -16.34 -2.64 15.63
C ASP A 663 -16.22 -1.89 14.28
N ALA A 664 -17.31 -1.27 13.82
CA ALA A 664 -17.31 -0.44 12.61
C ALA A 664 -16.38 0.78 12.72
N GLU A 665 -16.34 1.46 13.87
CA GLU A 665 -15.43 2.58 14.15
C GLU A 665 -13.96 2.15 14.04
N MET A 666 -13.58 1.04 14.68
CA MET A 666 -12.21 0.52 14.65
C MET A 666 -11.78 0.14 13.23
N THR A 667 -12.67 -0.46 12.45
CA THR A 667 -12.41 -0.79 11.04
C THR A 667 -12.33 0.48 10.18
N ALA A 668 -13.18 1.49 10.44
CA ALA A 668 -13.16 2.78 9.74
C ALA A 668 -11.88 3.58 10.01
N GLU A 669 -11.37 3.58 11.24
CA GLU A 669 -10.07 4.16 11.58
C GLU A 669 -8.94 3.55 10.76
N ARG A 670 -8.93 2.22 10.61
CA ARG A 670 -7.95 1.52 9.78
C ARG A 670 -8.06 1.86 8.30
N VAL A 671 -9.27 1.92 7.74
CA VAL A 671 -9.50 2.36 6.36
C VAL A 671 -8.97 3.79 6.16
N ALA A 672 -9.27 4.68 7.10
CA ALA A 672 -8.83 6.06 7.07
C ALA A 672 -7.30 6.18 7.14
N ALA A 673 -6.65 5.40 8.00
CA ALA A 673 -5.19 5.35 8.13
C ALA A 673 -4.51 4.83 6.86
N ILE A 674 -5.05 3.76 6.26
CA ILE A 674 -4.51 3.21 5.00
C ILE A 674 -4.67 4.23 3.86
N LYS A 675 -5.84 4.86 3.72
CA LYS A 675 -6.07 5.94 2.74
C LYS A 675 -5.10 7.11 2.97
N HIS A 676 -4.86 7.49 4.23
CA HIS A 676 -3.93 8.56 4.58
C HIS A 676 -2.50 8.26 4.14
N ILE A 677 -2.02 7.03 4.38
CA ILE A 677 -0.69 6.59 3.96
C ILE A 677 -0.59 6.64 2.44
N GLN A 678 -1.56 6.06 1.70
CA GLN A 678 -1.55 6.04 0.24
C GLN A 678 -1.50 7.45 -0.38
N GLN A 679 -2.24 8.40 0.19
CA GLN A 679 -2.29 9.78 -0.32
C GLN A 679 -0.99 10.56 -0.09
N ARG A 680 -0.12 10.11 0.82
CA ARG A 680 1.13 10.78 1.17
C ARG A 680 2.38 9.98 0.82
N VAL A 681 2.23 8.93 0.00
CA VAL A 681 3.37 8.22 -0.60
C VAL A 681 4.16 9.18 -1.47
N GLY A 682 5.48 9.22 -1.30
CA GLY A 682 6.40 10.14 -1.99
C GLY A 682 6.58 11.51 -1.33
N ASP A 683 5.72 11.90 -0.38
CA ASP A 683 5.88 13.11 0.44
C ASP A 683 6.33 12.77 1.86
N GLN A 684 5.54 11.97 2.59
CA GLN A 684 5.81 11.61 3.99
C GLN A 684 6.18 10.13 4.18
N TYR A 685 5.78 9.27 3.24
CA TYR A 685 6.04 7.83 3.31
C TYR A 685 6.80 7.38 2.06
N ASP A 686 7.91 6.68 2.27
CA ASP A 686 8.68 6.04 1.21
C ASP A 686 8.36 4.54 1.19
N LEU A 687 7.51 4.13 0.24
CA LEU A 687 7.01 2.75 0.10
C LEU A 687 7.37 2.20 -1.27
N SER A 688 7.92 0.97 -1.30
CA SER A 688 8.21 0.27 -2.55
C SER A 688 6.92 -0.08 -3.31
N ASP A 689 7.01 -0.30 -4.63
CA ASP A 689 5.84 -0.69 -5.45
C ASP A 689 5.10 -1.91 -4.87
N LYS A 690 5.87 -2.92 -4.42
CA LYS A 690 5.31 -4.11 -3.77
C LYS A 690 4.60 -3.81 -2.46
N GLN A 691 5.07 -2.81 -1.71
CA GLN A 691 4.41 -2.37 -0.49
C GLN A 691 3.13 -1.58 -0.78
N GLN A 692 3.13 -0.75 -1.82
CA GLN A 692 1.95 -0.03 -2.29
C GLN A 692 0.85 -1.01 -2.74
N ASP A 693 1.21 -2.04 -3.51
CA ASP A 693 0.29 -3.11 -3.92
C ASP A 693 -0.34 -3.82 -2.72
N LYS A 694 0.48 -4.25 -1.76
CA LYS A 694 0.00 -4.89 -0.52
C LYS A 694 -0.87 -3.95 0.32
N LEU A 695 -0.56 -2.67 0.34
CA LEU A 695 -1.34 -1.67 1.06
C LEU A 695 -2.71 -1.48 0.39
N ALA A 696 -2.77 -1.51 -0.94
CA ALA A 696 -4.02 -1.48 -1.70
C ALA A 696 -4.88 -2.74 -1.47
N GLU A 697 -4.29 -3.94 -1.48
CA GLU A 697 -5.00 -5.18 -1.11
C GLU A 697 -5.59 -5.11 0.31
N ARG A 698 -4.81 -4.57 1.26
CA ARG A 698 -5.28 -4.34 2.63
C ARG A 698 -6.40 -3.32 2.72
N LEU A 699 -6.35 -2.27 1.91
CA LEU A 699 -7.44 -1.29 1.84
C LEU A 699 -8.73 -1.94 1.38
N ASP A 700 -8.68 -2.74 0.31
CA ASP A 700 -9.84 -3.43 -0.23
C ASP A 700 -10.46 -4.40 0.80
N SER A 701 -9.61 -5.21 1.44
CA SER A 701 -10.03 -6.10 2.52
C SER A 701 -10.63 -5.34 3.72
N ALA A 702 -10.05 -4.21 4.11
CA ALA A 702 -10.56 -3.38 5.21
C ALA A 702 -11.90 -2.72 4.85
N LYS A 703 -12.07 -2.24 3.61
CA LYS A 703 -13.35 -1.70 3.11
C LYS A 703 -14.44 -2.78 3.12
N GLY A 704 -14.14 -3.98 2.64
CA GLY A 704 -15.10 -5.10 2.68
C GLY A 704 -15.48 -5.51 4.10
N THR A 705 -14.54 -5.44 5.05
CA THR A 705 -14.82 -5.67 6.47
C THR A 705 -15.70 -4.56 7.05
N LEU A 706 -15.43 -3.30 6.72
CA LEU A 706 -16.22 -2.14 7.17
C LEU A 706 -17.68 -2.22 6.71
N ASP A 707 -17.92 -2.58 5.44
CA ASP A 707 -19.27 -2.81 4.91
C ASP A 707 -20.03 -3.86 5.74
N GLN A 708 -19.38 -4.98 6.07
CA GLN A 708 -19.98 -6.02 6.90
C GLN A 708 -20.23 -5.57 8.34
N ASP A 709 -19.31 -4.83 8.93
CA ASP A 709 -19.44 -4.34 10.31
C ASP A 709 -20.59 -3.34 10.42
N ILE A 710 -20.76 -2.45 9.44
CA ILE A 710 -21.91 -1.53 9.37
C ILE A 710 -23.23 -2.30 9.24
N LYS A 711 -23.31 -3.27 8.32
CA LYS A 711 -24.50 -4.10 8.13
C LYS A 711 -24.89 -4.88 9.39
N LYS A 712 -23.90 -5.31 10.19
CA LYS A 712 -24.09 -5.96 11.50
C LYS A 712 -24.39 -4.97 12.62
N ALA A 713 -24.03 -3.70 12.49
CA ALA A 713 -24.32 -2.68 13.48
C ALA A 713 -25.81 -2.27 13.43
N TYR A 714 -26.35 -2.01 12.22
CA TYR A 714 -27.72 -1.57 12.00
C TYR A 714 -28.72 -2.73 12.04
N THR A 715 -29.21 -3.03 13.25
CA THR A 715 -30.03 -4.24 13.51
C THR A 715 -31.38 -3.93 14.12
N HIS A 716 -31.67 -2.70 14.56
CA HIS A 716 -32.91 -2.39 15.28
C HIS A 716 -33.87 -1.56 14.43
N LEU A 717 -34.93 -2.21 13.92
CA LEU A 717 -35.98 -1.56 13.15
C LEU A 717 -37.20 -1.24 14.03
N TYR A 718 -37.68 -0.01 13.96
CA TYR A 718 -38.89 0.47 14.63
C TYR A 718 -39.90 0.97 13.62
N PHE A 719 -41.14 0.52 13.71
CA PHE A 719 -42.23 0.92 12.82
C PHE A 719 -43.56 1.06 13.58
N ALA A 720 -44.50 1.79 12.99
CA ALA A 720 -45.80 2.07 13.61
C ALA A 720 -46.70 0.82 13.71
N SER A 721 -47.44 0.71 14.82
CA SER A 721 -48.47 -0.29 15.07
C SER A 721 -49.61 0.31 15.91
N ALA A 722 -50.68 -0.46 16.12
CA ALA A 722 -51.84 -0.02 16.91
C ALA A 722 -51.47 0.43 18.35
N ASP A 723 -50.44 -0.17 18.93
CA ASP A 723 -49.98 0.11 20.31
C ASP A 723 -48.81 1.11 20.37
N GLY A 724 -48.39 1.71 19.23
CA GLY A 724 -47.30 2.68 19.16
C GLY A 724 -46.18 2.25 18.21
N LEU A 725 -44.94 2.18 18.69
CA LEU A 725 -43.80 1.71 17.91
C LEU A 725 -43.47 0.26 18.28
N THR A 726 -43.40 -0.59 17.27
CA THR A 726 -42.98 -1.99 17.39
C THR A 726 -41.52 -2.15 16.96
N HIS A 727 -40.76 -2.95 17.69
CA HIS A 727 -39.37 -3.30 17.37
C HIS A 727 -39.27 -4.65 16.64
N ARG A 728 -38.37 -4.73 15.65
CA ARG A 728 -37.88 -5.97 15.06
C ARG A 728 -36.36 -5.93 14.92
N SER A 729 -35.73 -7.08 15.12
CA SER A 729 -34.31 -7.25 14.80
C SER A 729 -34.16 -7.59 13.31
N ILE A 730 -33.26 -6.89 12.64
CA ILE A 730 -32.82 -7.18 11.27
C ILE A 730 -31.46 -7.86 11.33
N THR A 731 -31.26 -8.81 10.41
CA THR A 731 -29.94 -9.30 10.02
C THR A 731 -29.76 -8.95 8.55
N THR A 732 -28.66 -8.29 8.22
CA THR A 732 -28.43 -7.75 6.89
C THR A 732 -27.44 -8.63 6.11
N ASP A 733 -27.97 -9.51 5.25
CA ASP A 733 -27.15 -10.34 4.33
C ASP A 733 -26.97 -9.67 2.95
N SER A 734 -27.79 -8.66 2.63
CA SER A 734 -27.80 -7.89 1.38
C SER A 734 -27.55 -6.39 1.65
N THR A 735 -28.40 -5.48 1.16
CA THR A 735 -28.38 -4.07 1.57
C THR A 735 -29.29 -3.86 2.77
N ILE A 736 -28.99 -2.86 3.58
CA ILE A 736 -29.78 -2.51 4.76
C ILE A 736 -31.25 -2.23 4.37
N HIS A 737 -31.46 -1.52 3.26
CA HIS A 737 -32.80 -1.21 2.77
C HIS A 737 -33.57 -2.48 2.42
N GLN A 738 -32.98 -3.38 1.63
CA GLN A 738 -33.63 -4.63 1.25
C GLN A 738 -33.99 -5.47 2.50
N SER A 739 -33.07 -5.59 3.45
CA SER A 739 -33.34 -6.31 4.70
C SER A 739 -34.43 -5.63 5.55
N ALA A 740 -34.57 -4.31 5.51
CA ALA A 740 -35.68 -3.60 6.15
C ALA A 740 -37.03 -3.91 5.48
N ILE A 741 -37.08 -3.92 4.14
CA ILE A 741 -38.29 -4.30 3.38
C ILE A 741 -38.70 -5.73 3.70
N GLU A 742 -37.75 -6.68 3.64
CA GLU A 742 -38.02 -8.10 3.96
C GLU A 742 -38.59 -8.26 5.37
N LYS A 743 -38.08 -7.51 6.37
CA LYS A 743 -38.60 -7.58 7.74
C LYS A 743 -39.94 -6.88 7.94
N LEU A 744 -40.25 -5.85 7.15
CA LEU A 744 -41.57 -5.25 7.14
C LEU A 744 -42.59 -6.18 6.46
N ASP A 745 -42.19 -6.86 5.39
CA ASP A 745 -43.02 -7.85 4.68
C ASP A 745 -43.32 -9.08 5.55
N GLU A 746 -42.31 -9.65 6.21
CA GLU A 746 -42.48 -10.73 7.19
C GLU A 746 -43.43 -10.34 8.34
N ALA A 747 -43.48 -9.05 8.69
CA ALA A 747 -44.37 -8.52 9.70
C ALA A 747 -45.78 -8.21 9.16
N GLY A 748 -46.03 -8.38 7.87
CA GLY A 748 -47.29 -8.03 7.19
C GLY A 748 -47.56 -6.53 7.24
N LYS A 749 -46.51 -5.70 7.16
CA LYS A 749 -46.59 -4.25 7.39
C LYS A 749 -46.54 -3.42 6.12
N ILE A 750 -46.27 -4.00 4.95
CA ILE A 750 -46.17 -3.26 3.68
C ILE A 750 -47.13 -3.83 2.64
N ILE A 751 -47.52 -2.99 1.69
CA ILE A 751 -48.16 -3.37 0.43
C ILE A 751 -47.12 -3.15 -0.67
N PRO A 752 -46.59 -4.23 -1.30
CA PRO A 752 -45.58 -4.10 -2.32
C PRO A 752 -46.16 -3.55 -3.64
N GLU A 753 -45.29 -3.00 -4.48
CA GLU A 753 -45.68 -2.39 -5.77
C GLU A 753 -46.39 -3.37 -6.72
N GLY A 754 -45.95 -4.63 -6.72
CA GLY A 754 -46.51 -5.69 -7.56
C GLY A 754 -47.86 -6.26 -7.07
N GLU A 755 -48.38 -5.78 -5.95
CA GLU A 755 -49.60 -6.32 -5.35
C GLU A 755 -50.84 -6.09 -6.22
N GLY A 756 -51.76 -7.05 -6.16
CA GLY A 756 -53.00 -7.03 -6.93
C GLY A 756 -54.07 -6.09 -6.35
N ALA A 757 -55.24 -6.10 -6.97
CA ALA A 757 -56.42 -5.40 -6.44
C ALA A 757 -57.02 -6.15 -5.24
N TYR A 758 -57.25 -5.44 -4.15
CA TYR A 758 -57.93 -5.97 -2.97
C TYR A 758 -59.45 -6.01 -3.15
N GLY A 759 -60.14 -6.79 -2.31
CA GLY A 759 -61.60 -6.90 -2.33
C GLY A 759 -62.30 -5.92 -1.37
N VAL A 760 -63.62 -5.82 -1.49
CA VAL A 760 -64.48 -4.92 -0.69
C VAL A 760 -64.27 -5.07 0.82
N GLU A 761 -64.16 -6.30 1.34
CA GLU A 761 -64.02 -6.54 2.79
C GLU A 761 -62.74 -5.91 3.36
N TRP A 762 -61.62 -6.03 2.63
CA TRP A 762 -60.38 -5.38 3.01
C TRP A 762 -60.48 -3.86 2.85
N PHE A 763 -61.03 -3.39 1.73
CA PHE A 763 -61.18 -1.96 1.46
C PHE A 763 -62.02 -1.27 2.55
N GLU A 764 -63.16 -1.87 2.93
CA GLU A 764 -64.05 -1.31 3.95
C GLU A 764 -63.49 -1.35 5.38
N SER A 765 -62.61 -2.31 5.69
CA SER A 765 -62.00 -2.43 7.02
C SER A 765 -60.69 -1.63 7.17
N THR A 766 -59.95 -1.44 6.09
CA THR A 766 -58.61 -0.85 6.09
C THR A 766 -58.59 0.62 5.64
N ILE A 767 -59.46 1.03 4.71
CA ILE A 767 -59.36 2.35 4.06
C ILE A 767 -60.68 3.13 4.08
N TRP A 768 -61.82 2.48 3.88
CA TRP A 768 -63.09 3.20 3.83
C TRP A 768 -63.53 3.69 5.21
N ASN A 769 -64.00 4.93 5.29
CA ASN A 769 -64.59 5.47 6.52
C ASN A 769 -65.97 4.86 6.76
N SER A 770 -66.14 4.17 7.88
CA SER A 770 -67.41 3.55 8.26
C SER A 770 -68.56 4.57 8.27
N GLY A 771 -69.59 4.34 7.43
CA GLY A 771 -70.75 5.22 7.30
C GLY A 771 -70.61 6.35 6.26
N ALA A 772 -69.48 6.45 5.55
CA ALA A 772 -69.33 7.38 4.43
C ALA A 772 -70.05 6.84 3.17
N GLU A 773 -70.75 7.74 2.48
CA GLU A 773 -71.35 7.49 1.15
C GLU A 773 -70.37 7.83 0.00
N MET A 774 -69.33 8.62 0.30
CA MET A 774 -68.30 9.06 -0.63
C MET A 774 -66.99 9.35 0.11
N MET A 775 -65.85 9.09 -0.55
CA MET A 775 -64.53 9.60 -0.18
C MET A 775 -63.80 10.11 -1.43
N THR A 776 -62.94 11.12 -1.28
CA THR A 776 -62.00 11.47 -2.35
C THR A 776 -60.94 10.38 -2.49
N THR A 777 -60.38 10.20 -3.68
CA THR A 777 -59.29 9.23 -3.87
C THR A 777 -58.02 9.64 -3.12
N ARG A 778 -57.80 10.95 -2.90
CA ARG A 778 -56.76 11.43 -2.00
C ARG A 778 -57.04 11.02 -0.55
N ASP A 779 -58.27 11.18 -0.03
CA ASP A 779 -58.62 10.75 1.33
C ASP A 779 -58.38 9.25 1.56
N LEU A 780 -58.58 8.43 0.52
CA LEU A 780 -58.29 6.98 0.55
C LEU A 780 -56.79 6.72 0.71
N GLU A 781 -55.95 7.38 -0.08
CA GLU A 781 -54.49 7.30 0.03
C GLU A 781 -53.99 7.78 1.41
N GLU A 782 -54.56 8.88 1.92
CA GLU A 782 -54.18 9.43 3.21
C GLU A 782 -54.45 8.50 4.41
N GLN A 783 -55.37 7.54 4.29
CA GLN A 783 -55.63 6.60 5.38
C GLN A 783 -54.41 5.72 5.68
N PHE A 784 -53.63 5.34 4.66
CA PHE A 784 -52.44 4.51 4.84
C PHE A 784 -51.42 5.21 5.73
N GLY A 785 -51.17 6.51 5.51
CA GLY A 785 -50.26 7.29 6.35
C GLY A 785 -50.83 7.61 7.74
N LYS A 786 -52.13 7.91 7.84
CA LYS A 786 -52.78 8.33 9.10
C LYS A 786 -52.95 7.19 10.11
N ARG A 787 -53.23 5.97 9.65
CA ARG A 787 -53.57 4.82 10.50
C ARG A 787 -52.32 4.00 10.88
N PRO A 788 -51.89 3.99 12.16
CA PRO A 788 -50.72 3.21 12.58
C PRO A 788 -50.91 1.69 12.44
N ASP A 789 -52.16 1.23 12.38
CA ASP A 789 -52.56 -0.17 12.22
C ASP A 789 -52.65 -0.62 10.75
N ALA A 790 -52.67 0.30 9.79
CA ALA A 790 -52.70 -0.02 8.37
C ALA A 790 -51.32 -0.45 7.84
N GLU A 791 -51.29 -1.18 6.72
CA GLU A 791 -50.06 -1.47 5.99
C GLU A 791 -49.49 -0.18 5.37
N ILE A 792 -48.18 -0.15 5.14
CA ILE A 792 -47.48 0.96 4.47
C ILE A 792 -47.61 0.75 2.97
N LEU A 793 -48.16 1.74 2.26
CA LEU A 793 -48.32 1.70 0.81
C LEU A 793 -47.00 2.12 0.15
N LEU A 794 -46.31 1.19 -0.53
CA LEU A 794 -45.04 1.49 -1.21
C LEU A 794 -45.25 2.08 -2.62
N SER A 795 -46.44 1.92 -3.19
CA SER A 795 -46.79 2.46 -4.51
C SER A 795 -48.30 2.72 -4.57
N PRO A 796 -48.77 3.75 -5.29
CA PRO A 796 -50.20 4.00 -5.46
C PRO A 796 -50.91 2.96 -6.35
N VAL A 797 -50.16 2.13 -7.09
CA VAL A 797 -50.71 1.22 -8.09
C VAL A 797 -51.70 0.19 -7.51
N PRO A 798 -51.42 -0.53 -6.41
CA PRO A 798 -52.38 -1.44 -5.79
C PRO A 798 -53.68 -0.75 -5.34
N LEU A 799 -53.59 0.49 -4.85
CA LEU A 799 -54.77 1.28 -4.49
C LEU A 799 -55.60 1.64 -5.73
N ARG A 800 -54.96 2.11 -6.82
CA ARG A 800 -55.64 2.41 -8.09
C ARG A 800 -56.32 1.17 -8.68
N LYS A 801 -55.62 0.03 -8.68
CA LYS A 801 -56.18 -1.27 -9.11
C LYS A 801 -57.38 -1.67 -8.25
N THR A 802 -57.31 -1.45 -6.94
CA THR A 802 -58.42 -1.70 -6.02
C THR A 802 -59.62 -0.81 -6.33
N VAL A 803 -59.43 0.49 -6.55
CA VAL A 803 -60.53 1.41 -6.94
C VAL A 803 -61.16 1.00 -8.27
N ALA A 804 -60.36 0.73 -9.30
CA ALA A 804 -60.86 0.31 -10.61
C ALA A 804 -61.68 -0.98 -10.53
N LYS A 805 -61.22 -1.96 -9.75
CA LYS A 805 -61.94 -3.22 -9.51
C LYS A 805 -63.25 -2.97 -8.75
N LEU A 806 -63.25 -2.16 -7.70
CA LEU A 806 -64.46 -1.87 -6.92
C LEU A 806 -65.56 -1.24 -7.78
N VAL A 807 -65.19 -0.36 -8.71
CA VAL A 807 -66.12 0.29 -9.65
C VAL A 807 -66.63 -0.68 -10.71
N SER A 808 -65.77 -1.58 -11.20
CA SER A 808 -66.12 -2.52 -12.27
C SER A 808 -66.92 -3.72 -11.77
N ASP A 809 -66.59 -4.24 -10.59
CA ASP A 809 -67.07 -5.56 -10.13
C ASP A 809 -67.99 -5.48 -8.91
N ASP A 810 -67.80 -4.47 -8.04
CA ASP A 810 -68.38 -4.45 -6.69
C ASP A 810 -69.43 -3.33 -6.47
N GLY A 811 -69.87 -2.68 -7.54
CA GLY A 811 -70.99 -1.72 -7.51
C GLY A 811 -70.67 -0.33 -6.95
N TYR A 812 -69.40 -0.02 -6.70
CA TYR A 812 -68.94 1.34 -6.41
C TYR A 812 -68.99 2.20 -7.68
N ALA A 813 -68.88 3.52 -7.52
CA ALA A 813 -68.83 4.44 -8.65
C ALA A 813 -67.71 5.46 -8.48
N TYR A 814 -67.12 5.92 -9.57
CA TYR A 814 -66.02 6.89 -9.57
C TYR A 814 -66.41 8.14 -10.34
N TRP A 815 -65.97 9.31 -9.86
CA TRP A 815 -66.29 10.59 -10.47
C TRP A 815 -65.05 11.48 -10.57
N ASN A 816 -64.88 12.08 -11.74
CA ASN A 816 -63.88 13.10 -12.01
C ASN A 816 -64.55 14.48 -12.08
N ASP A 817 -64.30 15.34 -11.08
CA ASP A 817 -64.88 16.69 -11.04
C ASP A 817 -64.39 17.60 -12.16
N ASP A 818 -63.17 17.38 -12.66
CA ASP A 818 -62.51 18.26 -13.61
C ASP A 818 -63.11 18.09 -15.01
N THR A 819 -63.34 16.83 -15.41
CA THR A 819 -63.95 16.50 -16.72
C THR A 819 -65.45 16.27 -16.65
N LYS A 820 -66.03 16.27 -15.45
CA LYS A 820 -67.45 15.93 -15.22
C LYS A 820 -67.83 14.57 -15.81
N THR A 821 -66.91 13.60 -15.70
CA THR A 821 -67.11 12.23 -16.19
C THR A 821 -67.21 11.27 -15.01
N GLY A 822 -68.21 10.38 -15.04
CA GLY A 822 -68.40 9.33 -14.06
C GLY A 822 -68.18 7.94 -14.64
N TYR A 823 -67.85 6.99 -13.77
CA TYR A 823 -67.66 5.59 -14.11
C TYR A 823 -68.46 4.71 -13.15
N VAL A 824 -69.17 3.73 -13.71
CA VAL A 824 -70.10 2.84 -13.01
C VAL A 824 -69.98 1.40 -13.54
N GLN A 825 -70.45 0.43 -12.77
CA GLN A 825 -70.50 -0.97 -13.19
C GLN A 825 -71.46 -1.17 -14.37
N GLU A 826 -71.08 -2.03 -15.32
CA GLU A 826 -71.92 -2.39 -16.46
C GLU A 826 -73.26 -3.03 -16.00
N GLY A 827 -74.37 -2.58 -16.57
CA GLY A 827 -75.72 -3.08 -16.24
C GLY A 827 -76.31 -2.57 -14.92
N THR A 828 -75.78 -1.46 -14.38
CA THR A 828 -76.27 -0.85 -13.14
C THR A 828 -77.63 -0.17 -13.31
N ALA A 829 -78.67 -0.67 -12.63
CA ALA A 829 -79.99 -0.04 -12.65
C ALA A 829 -80.10 1.09 -11.60
N LEU A 830 -80.60 2.26 -12.00
CA LEU A 830 -80.90 3.37 -11.10
C LEU A 830 -82.31 3.21 -10.48
N ASN A 831 -82.38 2.94 -9.18
CA ASN A 831 -83.66 2.80 -8.49
C ASN A 831 -84.24 4.18 -8.12
N GLY A 832 -85.38 4.54 -8.72
CA GLY A 832 -86.14 5.75 -8.36
C GLY A 832 -85.79 7.01 -9.16
N HIS A 833 -85.05 6.87 -10.27
CA HIS A 833 -84.71 7.95 -11.20
C HIS A 833 -85.52 7.87 -12.50
N GLN A 834 -85.68 9.01 -13.19
CA GLN A 834 -86.49 9.13 -14.41
C GLN A 834 -85.76 8.63 -15.67
N TYR A 835 -84.43 8.63 -15.66
CA TYR A 835 -83.55 8.28 -16.78
C TYR A 835 -82.80 6.97 -16.47
N ASP A 836 -82.49 6.17 -17.50
CA ASP A 836 -81.64 5.00 -17.37
C ASP A 836 -80.17 5.42 -17.42
N ILE A 837 -79.28 4.67 -16.78
CA ILE A 837 -77.84 5.00 -16.73
C ILE A 837 -77.22 5.04 -18.13
N ASP A 838 -77.76 4.22 -19.05
CA ASP A 838 -77.37 4.16 -20.46
C ASP A 838 -77.69 5.46 -21.22
N ASP A 839 -78.59 6.30 -20.69
CA ASP A 839 -78.95 7.59 -21.27
C ASP A 839 -77.95 8.71 -20.88
N ALA A 840 -77.00 8.49 -19.97
CA ALA A 840 -76.04 9.51 -19.55
C ALA A 840 -74.77 9.52 -20.41
N ARG A 841 -74.56 10.60 -21.18
CA ARG A 841 -73.41 10.73 -22.10
C ARG A 841 -72.05 10.83 -21.40
N ASN A 842 -72.05 11.28 -20.15
CA ASN A 842 -70.85 11.44 -19.34
C ASN A 842 -70.71 10.38 -18.22
N LEU A 843 -71.55 9.34 -18.20
CA LEU A 843 -71.33 8.15 -17.39
C LEU A 843 -70.85 6.99 -18.27
N ARG A 844 -69.71 6.41 -17.91
CA ARG A 844 -69.02 5.37 -18.69
C ARG A 844 -68.87 4.10 -17.86
N THR A 845 -68.56 2.99 -18.53
CA THR A 845 -68.20 1.71 -17.90
C THR A 845 -66.74 1.38 -18.18
N GLY A 846 -66.17 0.39 -17.49
CA GLY A 846 -64.82 -0.11 -17.77
C GLY A 846 -63.69 0.82 -17.32
N LEU A 847 -63.76 1.33 -16.07
CA LEU A 847 -62.67 2.12 -15.49
C LEU A 847 -61.39 1.27 -15.38
N VAL A 848 -60.33 1.69 -16.06
CA VAL A 848 -59.01 1.06 -15.96
C VAL A 848 -58.21 1.75 -14.84
N TYR A 849 -57.34 1.02 -14.16
CA TYR A 849 -56.56 1.57 -13.05
C TYR A 849 -55.64 2.74 -13.45
N GLY A 850 -55.24 2.84 -14.72
CA GLY A 850 -54.47 3.96 -15.27
C GLY A 850 -55.23 5.29 -15.23
N ASP A 851 -56.56 5.23 -15.35
CA ASP A 851 -57.45 6.40 -15.31
C ASP A 851 -57.81 6.85 -13.89
N VAL A 852 -57.43 6.06 -12.88
CA VAL A 852 -57.67 6.39 -11.47
C VAL A 852 -56.60 7.37 -10.98
N LYS A 853 -57.00 8.63 -10.76
CA LYS A 853 -56.16 9.67 -10.18
C LYS A 853 -56.41 9.79 -8.68
N LEU A 854 -55.35 9.94 -7.88
CA LEU A 854 -55.40 10.10 -6.42
C LEU A 854 -55.38 11.59 -6.06
N LEU A 855 -56.52 12.28 -6.22
CA LEU A 855 -56.64 13.74 -6.09
C LEU A 855 -57.92 14.10 -5.34
N ASP A 856 -57.99 15.32 -4.79
CA ASP A 856 -59.18 15.83 -4.09
C ASP A 856 -60.39 16.05 -5.04
N THR A 857 -60.12 16.20 -6.35
CA THR A 857 -61.12 16.36 -7.41
C THR A 857 -61.72 15.04 -7.88
N HIS A 858 -61.17 13.91 -7.43
CA HIS A 858 -61.59 12.58 -7.83
C HIS A 858 -62.23 11.85 -6.66
N ARG A 859 -63.38 11.22 -6.89
CA ARG A 859 -64.20 10.65 -5.80
C ARG A 859 -64.64 9.25 -6.10
N VAL A 860 -64.69 8.44 -5.04
CA VAL A 860 -65.30 7.12 -5.02
C VAL A 860 -66.58 7.21 -4.21
N TYR A 861 -67.67 6.72 -4.77
CA TYR A 861 -69.01 6.65 -4.19
C TYR A 861 -69.37 5.20 -3.90
N LYS A 862 -70.11 4.98 -2.82
CA LYS A 862 -70.53 3.64 -2.39
C LYS A 862 -71.50 2.95 -3.37
N SER A 863 -72.14 3.72 -4.24
CA SER A 863 -72.99 3.19 -5.32
C SER A 863 -73.18 4.21 -6.43
N ALA A 864 -73.56 3.74 -7.63
CA ALA A 864 -73.97 4.62 -8.74
C ALA A 864 -75.13 5.54 -8.34
N THR A 865 -76.09 5.07 -7.54
CA THR A 865 -77.19 5.91 -7.04
C THR A 865 -76.68 7.06 -6.15
N ALA A 866 -75.67 6.82 -5.33
CA ALA A 866 -75.06 7.87 -4.51
C ALA A 866 -74.33 8.92 -5.36
N LEU A 867 -73.63 8.49 -6.41
CA LEU A 867 -72.99 9.39 -7.38
C LEU A 867 -74.05 10.25 -8.10
N VAL A 868 -75.08 9.62 -8.66
CA VAL A 868 -76.14 10.32 -9.41
C VAL A 868 -76.87 11.32 -8.52
N ASN A 869 -77.18 10.98 -7.28
CA ASN A 869 -77.81 11.91 -6.34
C ASN A 869 -76.91 13.12 -6.00
N ALA A 870 -75.58 12.92 -5.98
CA ALA A 870 -74.63 13.99 -5.69
C ALA A 870 -74.41 14.92 -6.89
N HIS A 871 -74.52 14.40 -8.11
CA HIS A 871 -74.19 15.10 -9.37
C HIS A 871 -75.37 15.20 -10.35
N GLU A 872 -76.62 15.11 -9.89
CA GLU A 872 -77.84 15.08 -10.74
C GLU A 872 -77.90 16.22 -11.78
N GLY A 873 -77.44 17.42 -11.41
CA GLY A 873 -77.40 18.60 -12.29
C GLY A 873 -76.16 18.71 -13.19
N GLU A 874 -75.20 17.81 -13.05
CA GLU A 874 -73.95 17.76 -13.84
C GLU A 874 -73.92 16.55 -14.80
N ILE A 875 -74.90 15.65 -14.71
CA ILE A 875 -75.04 14.50 -15.61
C ILE A 875 -75.78 14.94 -16.89
N ASP A 876 -75.16 14.68 -18.04
CA ASP A 876 -75.69 15.02 -19.36
C ASP A 876 -76.56 13.86 -19.88
N TRP A 877 -77.85 13.92 -19.54
CA TRP A 877 -78.83 12.95 -19.99
C TRP A 877 -79.23 13.20 -21.45
N ASP A 878 -79.06 12.21 -22.31
CA ASP A 878 -79.56 12.23 -23.67
C ASP A 878 -81.10 12.22 -23.66
N THR A 879 -81.68 13.30 -24.15
CA THR A 879 -83.13 13.49 -24.25
C THR A 879 -83.62 13.49 -25.71
N SER A 880 -82.73 13.13 -26.64
CA SER A 880 -83.03 13.13 -28.06
C SER A 880 -83.90 11.94 -28.48
N VAL A 881 -84.74 12.14 -29.50
CA VAL A 881 -85.69 11.14 -30.01
C VAL A 881 -85.55 11.05 -31.53
N THR A 882 -85.21 9.87 -32.06
CA THR A 882 -85.02 9.64 -33.50
C THR A 882 -86.27 9.04 -34.16
N CYS A 883 -86.64 9.56 -35.34
CA CYS A 883 -87.77 9.04 -36.12
C CYS A 883 -87.38 7.81 -36.95
N GLU A 884 -88.00 6.66 -36.68
CA GLU A 884 -87.72 5.40 -37.40
C GLU A 884 -88.04 5.44 -38.91
N ASP A 885 -88.90 6.37 -39.38
CA ASP A 885 -89.36 6.42 -40.77
C ASP A 885 -88.49 7.32 -41.69
N CYS A 886 -87.85 8.37 -41.15
CA CYS A 886 -87.03 9.31 -41.92
C CYS A 886 -85.57 9.43 -41.45
N GLY A 887 -85.25 8.91 -40.24
CA GLY A 887 -83.91 8.96 -39.65
C GLY A 887 -83.53 10.28 -38.98
N GLU A 888 -84.39 11.31 -38.98
CA GLU A 888 -84.09 12.57 -38.30
C GLU A 888 -84.14 12.42 -36.77
N THR A 889 -83.14 12.98 -36.08
CA THR A 889 -83.01 12.98 -34.62
C THR A 889 -83.39 14.36 -34.07
N PHE A 890 -84.29 14.40 -33.09
CA PHE A 890 -84.83 15.63 -32.52
C PHE A 890 -84.35 15.83 -31.08
N GLU A 891 -83.95 17.05 -30.72
CA GLU A 891 -83.42 17.40 -29.38
C GLU A 891 -84.46 17.30 -28.24
N SER A 892 -85.73 17.02 -28.55
CA SER A 892 -86.76 16.76 -27.53
C SER A 892 -87.96 16.03 -28.12
N GLU A 893 -88.69 15.30 -27.26
CA GLU A 893 -89.92 14.59 -27.64
C GLU A 893 -91.02 15.54 -28.19
N ALA A 894 -90.98 16.83 -27.82
CA ALA A 894 -91.89 17.84 -28.34
C ALA A 894 -91.60 18.20 -29.81
N ALA A 895 -90.31 18.28 -30.19
CA ALA A 895 -89.89 18.57 -31.56
C ALA A 895 -90.18 17.37 -32.49
N TYR A 896 -89.91 16.15 -32.00
CA TYR A 896 -90.24 14.89 -32.70
C TYR A 896 -91.74 14.78 -33.06
N LYS A 897 -92.64 15.15 -32.12
CA LYS A 897 -94.10 15.05 -32.34
C LYS A 897 -94.69 15.99 -33.39
N THR A 898 -93.92 16.96 -33.89
CA THR A 898 -94.40 17.98 -34.84
C THR A 898 -93.81 17.88 -36.24
N HIS A 899 -92.92 16.91 -36.50
CA HIS A 899 -92.29 16.72 -37.80
C HIS A 899 -93.25 16.00 -38.78
N ASP A 900 -93.26 16.44 -40.05
CA ASP A 900 -94.10 15.91 -41.14
C ASP A 900 -93.19 15.31 -42.23
N CYS A 901 -93.38 14.02 -42.56
CA CYS A 901 -92.46 13.24 -43.38
C CYS A 901 -92.98 13.16 -44.83
N ASP A 902 -92.32 13.86 -45.77
CA ASP A 902 -92.77 14.01 -47.17
C ASP A 902 -91.63 13.60 -48.14
N ILE A 903 -91.81 12.53 -48.94
CA ILE A 903 -90.75 11.95 -49.79
C ILE A 903 -91.20 11.84 -51.26
N GLU A 904 -90.60 12.63 -52.16
CA GLU A 904 -90.37 12.29 -53.58
C GLU A 904 -89.08 12.98 -54.10
N TRP A 905 -88.03 12.20 -54.41
CA TRP A 905 -86.76 12.66 -55.02
C TRP A 905 -86.41 11.79 -56.24
N GLY A 906 -85.86 12.37 -57.31
CA GLY A 906 -85.48 11.68 -58.56
C GLY A 906 -83.96 11.69 -58.80
N PRO A 907 -83.41 10.75 -59.61
CA PRO A 907 -81.97 10.49 -59.65
C PRO A 907 -81.14 11.60 -60.32
N GLU A 908 -80.00 11.95 -59.70
CA GLU A 908 -79.02 12.97 -60.13
C GLU A 908 -77.63 12.33 -60.32
N THR A 909 -76.82 12.84 -61.25
CA THR A 909 -75.47 12.31 -61.59
C THR A 909 -74.39 13.35 -61.28
N CYS A 910 -73.30 12.93 -60.63
CA CYS A 910 -72.17 13.82 -60.30
C CYS A 910 -71.31 14.13 -61.54
N ASP A 911 -71.09 15.42 -61.83
CA ASP A 911 -70.36 15.88 -63.01
C ASP A 911 -68.83 15.67 -62.95
N GLU A 912 -68.26 15.36 -61.77
CA GLU A 912 -66.81 15.16 -61.58
C GLU A 912 -66.36 13.69 -61.64
N CYS A 913 -67.17 12.73 -61.18
CA CYS A 913 -66.84 11.30 -61.23
C CYS A 913 -67.79 10.43 -62.10
N GLY A 914 -68.97 10.94 -62.46
CA GLY A 914 -69.94 10.26 -63.34
C GLY A 914 -70.87 9.23 -62.67
N GLU A 915 -70.87 9.11 -61.34
CA GLU A 915 -71.77 8.23 -60.56
C GLU A 915 -73.20 8.82 -60.47
N THR A 916 -74.23 7.97 -60.54
CA THR A 916 -75.66 8.38 -60.50
C THR A 916 -76.36 7.88 -59.24
N PHE A 917 -76.94 8.80 -58.47
CA PHE A 917 -77.52 8.53 -57.16
C PHE A 917 -79.05 8.59 -57.22
N THR A 918 -79.73 7.73 -56.44
CA THR A 918 -81.20 7.62 -56.41
C THR A 918 -81.85 8.10 -55.12
N LYS A 919 -81.03 8.55 -54.13
CA LYS A 919 -81.47 9.25 -52.93
C LYS A 919 -80.69 10.56 -52.71
N LYS A 920 -81.37 11.59 -52.22
CA LYS A 920 -80.79 12.93 -51.98
C LYS A 920 -79.65 12.90 -50.97
N SER A 921 -79.79 12.11 -49.90
CA SER A 921 -78.78 11.93 -48.86
C SER A 921 -77.48 11.33 -49.39
N GLU A 922 -77.57 10.42 -50.38
CA GLU A 922 -76.41 9.76 -50.98
C GLU A 922 -75.69 10.70 -51.97
N PHE A 923 -76.41 11.62 -52.62
CA PHE A 923 -75.84 12.65 -53.49
C PHE A 923 -75.19 13.79 -52.71
N GLU A 924 -75.80 14.26 -51.62
CA GLU A 924 -75.25 15.34 -50.78
C GLU A 924 -74.03 14.88 -49.95
N ALA A 925 -73.93 13.58 -49.62
CA ALA A 925 -72.80 13.00 -48.92
C ALA A 925 -71.59 12.68 -49.82
N HIS A 926 -71.73 12.80 -51.14
CA HIS A 926 -70.67 12.49 -52.10
C HIS A 926 -69.72 13.69 -52.30
N SER A 927 -68.43 13.55 -51.94
CA SER A 927 -67.39 14.54 -52.25
C SER A 927 -66.37 13.97 -53.25
N CYS A 928 -66.00 14.75 -54.25
CA CYS A 928 -64.99 14.41 -55.24
C CYS A 928 -63.69 15.17 -54.93
N GLY A 929 -62.72 14.47 -54.36
CA GLY A 929 -61.30 14.84 -54.34
C GLY A 929 -60.92 16.13 -53.61
N ASP A 930 -60.96 16.12 -52.28
CA ASP A 930 -60.12 16.98 -51.44
C ASP A 930 -58.98 16.15 -50.84
N GLU A 931 -57.78 16.73 -50.70
CA GLU A 931 -56.66 16.09 -49.99
C GLU A 931 -57.09 15.73 -48.56
N PRO A 932 -56.66 14.56 -48.01
CA PRO A 932 -57.03 14.17 -46.66
C PRO A 932 -56.58 15.22 -45.66
N PHE A 933 -57.47 15.58 -44.74
CA PHE A 933 -57.18 16.56 -43.70
C PHE A 933 -55.96 16.14 -42.89
N SER A 934 -54.94 17.00 -42.83
CA SER A 934 -53.71 16.78 -42.06
C SER A 934 -53.25 18.10 -41.43
N LYS A 935 -53.12 18.15 -40.11
CA LYS A 935 -52.58 19.30 -39.34
C LYS A 935 -51.40 18.84 -38.49
N LEU A 936 -50.27 19.54 -38.57
CA LEU A 936 -49.12 19.32 -37.68
C LEU A 936 -49.24 20.26 -36.48
N VAL A 937 -49.12 19.69 -35.29
CA VAL A 937 -49.15 20.37 -33.99
C VAL A 937 -47.78 20.19 -33.35
N GLN A 938 -47.21 21.28 -32.84
CA GLN A 938 -45.95 21.24 -32.09
C GLN A 938 -46.23 21.71 -30.67
N ALA A 939 -45.85 20.88 -29.70
CA ALA A 939 -46.01 21.19 -28.28
C ALA A 939 -44.64 21.17 -27.60
N SER A 940 -44.45 22.07 -26.64
CA SER A 940 -43.21 22.15 -25.90
C SER A 940 -43.45 22.70 -24.50
N THR A 941 -42.72 22.18 -23.52
CA THR A 941 -42.75 22.71 -22.16
C THR A 941 -42.18 24.12 -22.10
N THR A 942 -42.83 25.01 -21.35
CA THR A 942 -42.39 26.40 -21.21
C THR A 942 -41.21 26.59 -20.24
N SER A 943 -41.00 25.64 -19.32
CA SER A 943 -39.92 25.65 -18.33
C SER A 943 -39.59 24.21 -17.88
N PRO A 944 -38.40 23.96 -17.31
CA PRO A 944 -38.04 22.65 -16.80
C PRO A 944 -39.07 22.11 -15.79
N ALA A 945 -39.50 20.88 -15.99
CA ALA A 945 -40.52 20.20 -15.19
C ALA A 945 -40.16 18.73 -14.98
N HIS A 946 -40.64 18.11 -13.90
CA HIS A 946 -40.54 16.66 -13.79
C HIS A 946 -41.32 15.98 -14.92
N VAL A 947 -40.87 14.78 -15.33
CA VAL A 947 -41.32 14.11 -16.56
C VAL A 947 -42.85 14.02 -16.66
N SER A 948 -43.55 13.53 -15.64
CA SER A 948 -45.03 13.45 -15.68
C SER A 948 -45.69 14.82 -15.80
N ARG A 949 -45.14 15.84 -15.15
CA ARG A 949 -45.66 17.21 -15.24
C ARG A 949 -45.42 17.80 -16.63
N ALA A 950 -44.24 17.56 -17.21
CA ALA A 950 -43.89 17.97 -18.57
C ALA A 950 -44.83 17.33 -19.61
N LEU A 951 -45.06 16.02 -19.50
CA LEU A 951 -45.99 15.29 -20.36
C LEU A 951 -47.45 15.77 -20.18
N GLN A 952 -47.88 16.06 -18.96
CA GLN A 952 -49.22 16.59 -18.70
C GLN A 952 -49.42 18.01 -19.25
N GLU A 953 -48.42 18.89 -19.15
CA GLU A 953 -48.44 20.23 -19.73
C GLU A 953 -48.61 20.14 -21.25
N MET A 954 -47.79 19.33 -21.92
CA MET A 954 -47.90 19.11 -23.36
C MET A 954 -49.23 18.47 -23.78
N ARG A 955 -49.80 17.56 -22.96
CA ARG A 955 -51.14 16.99 -23.22
C ARG A 955 -52.23 18.04 -23.26
N ALA A 956 -52.22 18.98 -22.33
CA ALA A 956 -53.21 20.06 -22.33
C ALA A 956 -53.13 20.89 -23.62
N ASP A 957 -51.90 21.26 -24.04
CA ASP A 957 -51.69 22.05 -25.26
C ASP A 957 -52.10 21.28 -26.52
N ILE A 958 -51.78 19.98 -26.60
CA ILE A 958 -52.11 19.12 -27.74
C ILE A 958 -53.62 18.87 -27.83
N ASP A 959 -54.30 18.67 -26.69
CA ASP A 959 -55.75 18.46 -26.66
C ASP A 959 -56.53 19.72 -27.08
N GLU A 960 -56.02 20.92 -26.77
CA GLU A 960 -56.57 22.18 -27.26
C GLU A 960 -56.46 22.28 -28.78
N GLU A 961 -55.30 21.95 -29.34
CA GLU A 961 -55.04 21.94 -30.78
C GLU A 961 -55.84 20.86 -31.54
N ILE A 962 -56.05 19.68 -30.93
CA ILE A 962 -56.95 18.63 -31.46
C ILE A 962 -58.40 19.13 -31.50
N THR A 963 -58.82 19.85 -30.45
CA THR A 963 -60.16 20.42 -30.38
C THR A 963 -60.36 21.49 -31.46
N GLU A 964 -59.36 22.33 -31.70
CA GLU A 964 -59.38 23.30 -32.81
C GLU A 964 -59.44 22.58 -34.17
N ALA A 965 -58.60 21.55 -34.37
CA ALA A 965 -58.58 20.76 -35.61
C ALA A 965 -59.94 20.10 -35.90
N ARG A 966 -60.62 19.58 -34.88
CA ARG A 966 -61.99 19.03 -34.99
C ARG A 966 -63.02 20.07 -35.42
N SER A 967 -62.82 21.34 -35.09
CA SER A 967 -63.69 22.43 -35.52
C SER A 967 -63.45 22.88 -36.97
N GLU A 968 -62.24 22.67 -37.48
CA GLU A 968 -61.83 22.96 -38.86
C GLU A 968 -62.17 21.81 -39.83
N TYR A 969 -62.23 20.58 -39.32
CA TYR A 969 -62.56 19.37 -40.08
C TYR A 969 -64.06 19.29 -40.40
N ARG A 970 -64.38 18.91 -41.65
CA ARG A 970 -65.77 18.89 -42.15
C ARG A 970 -66.49 17.54 -41.98
N GLY A 971 -65.77 16.48 -41.59
CA GLY A 971 -66.30 15.14 -41.31
C GLY A 971 -66.68 14.93 -39.84
N HIS A 972 -66.90 13.68 -39.43
CA HIS A 972 -67.26 13.37 -38.05
C HIS A 972 -66.02 13.52 -37.14
N PRO A 973 -66.11 14.17 -35.95
CA PRO A 973 -64.95 14.41 -35.07
C PRO A 973 -64.16 13.17 -34.63
N ASP A 974 -64.80 11.99 -34.68
CA ASP A 974 -64.19 10.69 -34.35
C ASP A 974 -63.35 10.09 -35.50
N GLU A 975 -63.38 10.70 -36.69
CA GLU A 975 -62.59 10.27 -37.85
C GLU A 975 -61.15 10.80 -37.81
N LEU A 976 -60.83 11.71 -36.88
CA LEU A 976 -59.50 12.27 -36.67
C LEU A 976 -58.73 11.52 -35.57
N SER A 977 -57.50 11.11 -35.89
CA SER A 977 -56.55 10.56 -34.91
C SER A 977 -55.26 11.37 -34.87
N ALA A 978 -54.64 11.44 -33.69
CA ALA A 978 -53.40 12.15 -33.44
C ALA A 978 -52.23 11.16 -33.27
N PHE A 979 -51.19 11.34 -34.06
CA PHE A 979 -50.02 10.46 -34.09
C PHE A 979 -48.76 11.23 -33.71
N ALA A 980 -47.89 10.62 -32.90
CA ALA A 980 -46.61 11.23 -32.54
C ALA A 980 -45.58 10.98 -33.66
N GLU A 981 -44.97 12.05 -34.19
CA GLU A 981 -43.90 11.97 -35.20
C GLU A 981 -42.50 12.04 -34.58
N GLY A 982 -42.37 12.70 -33.44
CA GLY A 982 -41.14 12.72 -32.66
C GLY A 982 -41.30 13.34 -31.28
N VAL A 983 -40.43 12.93 -30.36
CA VAL A 983 -40.33 13.47 -29.00
C VAL A 983 -38.87 13.74 -28.67
N TRP A 984 -38.58 14.96 -28.24
CA TRP A 984 -37.25 15.40 -27.85
C TRP A 984 -37.22 15.75 -26.37
N ILE A 985 -36.26 15.20 -25.64
CA ILE A 985 -36.09 15.39 -24.20
C ILE A 985 -34.74 16.05 -23.97
N ARG A 986 -34.71 17.12 -23.18
CA ARG A 986 -33.50 17.82 -22.78
C ARG A 986 -33.39 17.83 -21.26
N ILE A 987 -32.19 17.49 -20.76
CA ILE A 987 -31.87 17.47 -19.33
C ILE A 987 -30.65 18.34 -19.12
N GLU A 988 -30.77 19.34 -18.25
CA GLU A 988 -29.73 20.33 -17.97
C GLU A 988 -29.48 20.47 -16.46
N GLY A 989 -28.28 20.90 -16.09
CA GLY A 989 -27.94 21.28 -14.73
C GLY A 989 -27.32 20.17 -13.89
N ALA A 990 -27.39 20.31 -12.56
CA ALA A 990 -26.65 19.48 -11.60
C ALA A 990 -27.01 17.99 -11.65
N ASP A 991 -28.25 17.68 -12.04
CA ASP A 991 -28.75 16.31 -12.11
C ASP A 991 -28.63 15.69 -13.51
N ALA A 992 -28.09 16.42 -14.50
CA ALA A 992 -28.09 15.96 -15.89
C ALA A 992 -27.26 14.68 -16.09
N TRP A 993 -26.15 14.44 -15.36
CA TRP A 993 -25.42 13.16 -15.46
C TRP A 993 -26.28 11.98 -15.03
N LYS A 994 -26.90 12.10 -13.85
CA LYS A 994 -27.74 11.07 -13.24
C LYS A 994 -29.02 10.85 -14.05
N GLY A 995 -29.68 11.94 -14.46
CA GLY A 995 -30.86 11.92 -15.31
C GLY A 995 -30.57 11.34 -16.69
N SER A 996 -29.43 11.66 -17.30
CA SER A 996 -29.03 11.11 -18.62
C SER A 996 -28.84 9.61 -18.56
N TRP A 997 -28.10 9.12 -17.56
CA TRP A 997 -27.88 7.68 -17.43
C TRP A 997 -29.19 6.94 -17.18
N PHE A 998 -30.04 7.48 -16.29
CA PHE A 998 -31.33 6.88 -15.99
C PHE A 998 -32.23 6.81 -17.23
N THR A 999 -32.40 7.93 -17.93
CA THR A 999 -33.22 8.02 -19.14
C THR A 999 -32.67 7.11 -20.24
N ALA A 1000 -31.35 7.11 -20.46
CA ALA A 1000 -30.71 6.23 -21.43
C ALA A 1000 -30.98 4.75 -21.11
N ASN A 1001 -30.83 4.33 -19.84
CA ASN A 1001 -31.00 2.95 -19.40
C ASN A 1001 -32.46 2.47 -19.53
N ARG A 1002 -33.43 3.36 -19.27
CA ARG A 1002 -34.85 3.03 -19.42
C ARG A 1002 -35.26 2.94 -20.89
N LEU A 1003 -34.79 3.87 -21.73
CA LEU A 1003 -35.11 3.87 -23.15
C LEU A 1003 -34.41 2.73 -23.90
N SER A 1004 -33.15 2.41 -23.58
CA SER A 1004 -32.44 1.26 -24.18
C SER A 1004 -33.04 -0.08 -23.76
N GLY A 1005 -33.56 -0.18 -22.54
CA GLY A 1005 -34.25 -1.38 -22.04
C GLY A 1005 -35.67 -1.56 -22.61
N SER A 1006 -36.22 -0.53 -23.27
CA SER A 1006 -37.56 -0.57 -23.84
C SER A 1006 -37.55 -1.17 -25.24
N GLY A 1007 -38.31 -2.25 -25.44
CA GLY A 1007 -38.52 -2.81 -26.78
C GLY A 1007 -39.21 -1.85 -27.74
N GLU A 1008 -39.89 -0.83 -27.22
CA GLU A 1008 -40.65 0.16 -27.98
C GLU A 1008 -39.78 1.34 -28.47
N PHE A 1009 -38.79 1.79 -27.67
CA PHE A 1009 -38.01 3.00 -27.92
C PHE A 1009 -36.52 2.77 -28.23
N ALA A 1010 -35.97 1.60 -27.91
CA ALA A 1010 -34.53 1.33 -28.03
C ALA A 1010 -33.98 1.60 -29.45
N ASN A 1011 -34.72 1.24 -30.49
CA ASN A 1011 -34.25 1.34 -31.88
C ASN A 1011 -34.56 2.68 -32.57
N VAL A 1012 -35.31 3.57 -31.90
CA VAL A 1012 -35.78 4.86 -32.45
C VAL A 1012 -35.26 6.06 -31.66
N THR A 1013 -34.43 5.82 -30.65
CA THR A 1013 -33.85 6.84 -29.78
C THR A 1013 -32.37 7.04 -30.10
N THR A 1014 -31.95 8.28 -30.28
CA THR A 1014 -30.54 8.67 -30.28
C THR A 1014 -30.28 9.64 -29.13
N MET A 1015 -29.07 9.61 -28.58
CA MET A 1015 -28.69 10.54 -27.51
C MET A 1015 -27.42 11.30 -27.83
N ARG A 1016 -27.41 12.55 -27.39
CA ARG A 1016 -26.24 13.40 -27.31
C ARG A 1016 -26.04 13.84 -25.87
N PHE A 1017 -24.83 13.71 -25.38
CA PHE A 1017 -24.46 14.07 -24.01
C PHE A 1017 -23.17 14.87 -24.03
N ASP A 1018 -23.22 16.08 -23.49
CA ASP A 1018 -22.09 16.98 -23.38
C ASP A 1018 -21.90 17.35 -21.90
N TYR A 1019 -20.71 17.06 -21.36
CA TYR A 1019 -20.35 17.32 -19.97
C TYR A 1019 -19.07 18.13 -19.90
N VAL A 1020 -19.13 19.26 -19.20
CA VAL A 1020 -18.01 20.16 -18.99
C VAL A 1020 -17.81 20.38 -17.48
N ALA A 1021 -16.58 20.16 -17.01
CA ALA A 1021 -16.18 20.43 -15.63
C ALA A 1021 -14.88 21.25 -15.59
N ASP A 1022 -14.90 22.37 -14.87
CA ASP A 1022 -13.74 23.25 -14.63
C ASP A 1022 -13.26 23.07 -13.18
N ASP A 1023 -11.95 22.92 -12.99
CA ASP A 1023 -11.31 22.77 -11.68
C ASP A 1023 -10.94 24.11 -11.00
N GLY A 1024 -11.25 25.25 -11.64
CA GLY A 1024 -10.96 26.59 -11.15
C GLY A 1024 -9.48 27.00 -11.27
N SER A 1025 -8.60 26.12 -11.77
CA SER A 1025 -7.18 26.36 -12.01
C SER A 1025 -6.87 26.74 -13.46
N GLY A 1026 -7.90 26.75 -14.33
CA GLY A 1026 -7.80 26.98 -15.77
C GLY A 1026 -7.67 25.69 -16.59
N SER A 1027 -7.94 24.52 -15.99
CA SER A 1027 -7.99 23.23 -16.68
C SER A 1027 -9.44 22.77 -16.82
N GLU A 1028 -9.86 22.49 -18.05
CA GLU A 1028 -11.23 22.07 -18.38
C GLU A 1028 -11.24 20.59 -18.78
N PHE A 1029 -12.15 19.83 -18.18
CA PHE A 1029 -12.48 18.46 -18.58
C PHE A 1029 -13.77 18.48 -19.39
N THR A 1030 -13.69 17.99 -20.63
CA THR A 1030 -14.85 17.88 -21.52
C THR A 1030 -15.05 16.42 -21.92
N LEU A 1031 -16.27 15.92 -21.75
CA LEU A 1031 -16.72 14.64 -22.24
C LEU A 1031 -17.92 14.87 -23.17
N SER A 1032 -17.83 14.37 -24.40
CA SER A 1032 -18.92 14.41 -25.38
C SER A 1032 -19.21 13.00 -25.86
N PHE A 1033 -20.49 12.64 -25.91
CA PHE A 1033 -21.00 11.38 -26.43
C PHE A 1033 -22.16 11.65 -27.39
N ASP A 1034 -22.17 10.95 -28.51
CA ASP A 1034 -23.22 11.01 -29.52
C ASP A 1034 -23.41 9.58 -30.06
N GLY A 1035 -24.60 9.02 -29.89
CA GLY A 1035 -24.89 7.66 -30.31
C GLY A 1035 -26.06 7.00 -29.57
N ASP A 1036 -26.02 5.67 -29.53
CA ASP A 1036 -27.09 4.84 -28.96
C ASP A 1036 -27.11 4.88 -27.42
N PRO A 1037 -28.28 5.04 -26.78
CA PRO A 1037 -28.42 5.00 -25.32
C PRO A 1037 -27.88 3.73 -24.63
N GLU A 1038 -27.96 2.55 -25.28
CA GLU A 1038 -27.41 1.30 -24.75
C GLU A 1038 -25.88 1.39 -24.60
N VAL A 1039 -25.21 1.94 -25.62
CA VAL A 1039 -23.75 2.12 -25.61
C VAL A 1039 -23.33 3.10 -24.51
N PHE A 1040 -24.09 4.17 -24.31
CA PHE A 1040 -23.84 5.13 -23.23
C PHE A 1040 -23.91 4.48 -21.86
N THR A 1041 -24.95 3.69 -21.60
CA THR A 1041 -25.19 3.08 -20.28
C THR A 1041 -24.16 2.01 -19.91
N ASP A 1042 -23.68 1.26 -20.92
CA ASP A 1042 -22.61 0.28 -20.76
C ASP A 1042 -21.26 0.92 -20.40
N HIS A 1043 -20.94 2.08 -20.99
CA HIS A 1043 -19.64 2.72 -20.87
C HIS A 1043 -19.59 3.82 -19.80
N CYS A 1044 -20.66 4.59 -19.63
CA CYS A 1044 -20.78 5.71 -18.70
C CYS A 1044 -21.77 5.32 -17.61
N ARG A 1045 -21.33 4.59 -16.58
CA ARG A 1045 -22.22 4.08 -15.51
C ARG A 1045 -22.64 5.20 -14.54
N PHE A 1046 -23.78 5.01 -13.85
CA PHE A 1046 -24.30 5.94 -12.84
C PHE A 1046 -23.26 6.36 -11.77
N ASN A 1047 -22.41 5.44 -11.32
CA ASN A 1047 -21.39 5.67 -10.29
C ASN A 1047 -20.03 6.15 -10.83
N MET A 1048 -19.93 6.43 -12.13
CA MET A 1048 -18.69 6.91 -12.76
C MET A 1048 -18.72 8.43 -12.99
N GLU A 1049 -19.63 9.16 -12.32
CA GLU A 1049 -19.53 10.61 -12.25
C GLU A 1049 -18.14 10.99 -11.70
N PRO A 1050 -17.31 11.78 -12.42
CA PRO A 1050 -15.94 12.04 -11.99
C PRO A 1050 -15.88 12.75 -10.61
N GLU A 1051 -15.52 12.01 -9.56
CA GLU A 1051 -15.29 12.58 -8.23
C GLU A 1051 -13.92 13.26 -8.14
N GLY A 1052 -13.90 14.55 -7.79
CA GLY A 1052 -12.67 15.31 -7.51
C GLY A 1052 -12.47 16.60 -8.29
N ILE A 1053 -13.35 16.92 -9.26
CA ILE A 1053 -13.32 18.20 -9.99
C ILE A 1053 -14.34 19.15 -9.36
N SER A 1054 -13.98 19.77 -8.23
CA SER A 1054 -14.71 20.92 -7.69
C SER A 1054 -13.86 21.74 -6.71
N ASN A 1055 -13.77 23.05 -6.93
CA ASN A 1055 -13.96 24.14 -5.93
C ASN A 1055 -13.67 25.50 -6.59
N PRO A 1056 -14.13 26.67 -6.08
CA PRO A 1056 -15.05 26.94 -4.97
C PRO A 1056 -16.31 27.76 -5.36
N ASP A 1057 -16.48 28.14 -6.64
CA ASP A 1057 -17.53 29.10 -7.06
C ASP A 1057 -18.64 28.52 -7.97
N GLY A 1058 -18.59 27.23 -8.32
CA GLY A 1058 -19.72 26.52 -8.90
C GLY A 1058 -20.10 26.92 -10.33
N GLU A 1059 -19.92 25.99 -11.27
CA GLU A 1059 -20.81 25.79 -12.43
C GLU A 1059 -20.40 24.46 -13.08
N ARG A 1060 -21.00 23.35 -12.62
CA ARG A 1060 -21.04 22.12 -13.42
C ARG A 1060 -22.13 22.37 -14.47
N VAL A 1061 -21.77 22.32 -15.75
CA VAL A 1061 -22.76 22.42 -16.83
C VAL A 1061 -22.73 21.09 -17.58
N ALA A 1062 -23.77 20.31 -17.33
CA ALA A 1062 -24.03 19.07 -18.01
C ALA A 1062 -25.36 19.24 -18.74
N GLU A 1063 -25.35 18.96 -20.04
CA GLU A 1063 -26.54 18.99 -20.88
C GLU A 1063 -26.61 17.68 -21.65
N SER A 1064 -27.83 17.17 -21.75
CA SER A 1064 -28.11 15.98 -22.53
C SER A 1064 -29.38 16.16 -23.34
N GLY A 1065 -29.38 15.51 -24.47
CA GLY A 1065 -30.48 15.49 -25.40
C GLY A 1065 -30.79 14.08 -25.86
N PHE A 1066 -32.06 13.70 -25.76
CA PHE A 1066 -32.59 12.47 -26.33
C PHE A 1066 -33.55 12.84 -27.45
N ASP A 1067 -33.29 12.31 -28.63
CA ASP A 1067 -34.07 12.55 -29.84
C ASP A 1067 -34.74 11.22 -30.20
N ILE A 1068 -36.07 11.14 -30.03
CA ILE A 1068 -36.90 9.97 -30.34
C ILE A 1068 -37.67 10.29 -31.62
N GLU A 1069 -37.29 9.67 -32.74
CA GLU A 1069 -37.87 9.97 -34.06
C GLU A 1069 -38.55 8.75 -34.67
N PHE A 1070 -39.83 8.89 -35.06
CA PHE A 1070 -40.61 7.82 -35.68
C PHE A 1070 -40.56 7.96 -37.21
N ILE A 1071 -39.51 7.40 -37.84
CA ILE A 1071 -39.08 7.75 -39.21
C ILE A 1071 -39.92 7.09 -40.34
N ASN A 1072 -40.87 6.18 -40.07
CA ASN A 1072 -41.62 5.45 -41.11
C ASN A 1072 -43.14 5.68 -41.06
N GLU A 1073 -43.75 5.92 -42.23
CA GLU A 1073 -45.22 6.07 -42.40
C GLU A 1073 -46.05 4.82 -42.01
N ASP A 1074 -45.40 3.65 -41.86
CA ASP A 1074 -46.03 2.38 -41.46
C ASP A 1074 -46.12 2.19 -39.93
N GLU A 1075 -45.50 3.05 -39.11
CA GLU A 1075 -45.55 3.02 -37.63
C GLU A 1075 -46.28 4.25 -37.08
N ASN A 1076 -47.52 4.47 -37.51
CA ASN A 1076 -48.38 5.50 -36.93
C ASN A 1076 -48.69 5.17 -35.46
N ARG A 1077 -47.91 5.73 -34.53
CA ARG A 1077 -48.12 5.55 -33.09
C ARG A 1077 -49.07 6.58 -32.54
N LEU A 1078 -50.11 6.12 -31.86
CA LEU A 1078 -51.06 7.02 -31.20
C LEU A 1078 -50.31 7.87 -30.18
N TYR A 1079 -50.60 9.15 -30.21
CA TYR A 1079 -50.02 10.13 -29.30
C TYR A 1079 -50.22 9.73 -27.82
N SER A 1080 -51.42 9.30 -27.47
CA SER A 1080 -51.79 8.92 -26.11
C SER A 1080 -50.95 7.75 -25.60
N GLU A 1081 -50.82 6.69 -26.39
CA GLU A 1081 -50.05 5.48 -26.05
C GLU A 1081 -48.56 5.80 -25.92
N THR A 1082 -48.02 6.60 -26.86
CA THR A 1082 -46.61 7.00 -26.84
C THR A 1082 -46.27 7.77 -25.56
N PHE A 1083 -47.11 8.72 -25.17
CA PHE A 1083 -46.88 9.52 -23.97
C PHE A 1083 -47.15 8.71 -22.69
N ASP A 1084 -48.05 7.73 -22.70
CA ASP A 1084 -48.30 6.84 -21.55
C ASP A 1084 -47.10 5.91 -21.33
N SER A 1085 -46.56 5.31 -22.39
CA SER A 1085 -45.35 4.49 -22.34
C SER A 1085 -44.14 5.30 -21.85
N LEU A 1086 -44.00 6.56 -22.31
CA LEU A 1086 -42.92 7.44 -21.84
C LEU A 1086 -43.09 7.84 -20.36
N ASP A 1087 -44.32 8.13 -19.92
CA ASP A 1087 -44.60 8.41 -18.51
C ASP A 1087 -44.26 7.18 -17.66
N GLU A 1088 -44.74 5.98 -18.02
CA GLU A 1088 -44.47 4.75 -17.29
C GLU A 1088 -42.96 4.43 -17.20
N LEU A 1089 -42.21 4.64 -18.29
CA LEU A 1089 -40.78 4.33 -18.34
C LEU A 1089 -39.91 5.34 -17.59
N LEU A 1090 -40.28 6.62 -17.62
CA LEU A 1090 -39.40 7.72 -17.19
C LEU A 1090 -39.87 8.45 -15.93
N ALA A 1091 -41.12 8.28 -15.48
CA ALA A 1091 -41.70 8.98 -14.34
C ALA A 1091 -41.40 8.36 -12.96
N VAL A 1092 -40.16 7.93 -12.73
CA VAL A 1092 -39.76 7.40 -11.43
C VAL A 1092 -39.27 8.55 -10.53
N ASP A 1093 -40.01 8.81 -9.45
CA ASP A 1093 -39.60 9.58 -8.25
C ASP A 1093 -39.16 11.05 -8.42
N ASN A 1094 -39.62 11.80 -9.44
CA ASN A 1094 -39.32 13.24 -9.59
C ASN A 1094 -37.80 13.57 -9.49
N ALA A 1095 -36.92 12.64 -9.86
CA ALA A 1095 -35.49 12.73 -9.52
C ALA A 1095 -34.72 13.83 -10.28
N PHE A 1096 -35.26 14.31 -11.40
CA PHE A 1096 -34.67 15.36 -12.23
C PHE A 1096 -35.77 16.13 -12.99
N THR A 1097 -35.44 17.29 -13.53
CA THR A 1097 -36.33 18.08 -14.39
C THR A 1097 -35.88 18.03 -15.84
N VAL A 1098 -36.84 18.03 -16.75
CA VAL A 1098 -36.64 18.00 -18.20
C VAL A 1098 -37.37 19.14 -18.87
N THR A 1099 -36.88 19.56 -20.03
CA THR A 1099 -37.70 20.26 -21.03
C THR A 1099 -37.97 19.29 -22.17
N MET A 1100 -39.20 19.32 -22.68
CA MET A 1100 -39.65 18.39 -23.72
C MET A 1100 -40.27 19.16 -24.88
N GLN A 1101 -40.12 18.59 -26.07
CA GLN A 1101 -40.81 19.01 -27.28
C GLN A 1101 -41.38 17.77 -27.98
N ALA A 1102 -42.56 17.89 -28.59
CA ALA A 1102 -43.15 16.84 -29.40
C ALA A 1102 -43.82 17.41 -30.65
N ASP A 1103 -43.70 16.67 -31.74
CA ASP A 1103 -44.39 16.95 -33.00
C ASP A 1103 -45.50 15.90 -33.18
N ILE A 1104 -46.75 16.36 -33.25
CA ILE A 1104 -47.96 15.52 -33.34
C ILE A 1104 -48.69 15.82 -34.64
N ARG A 1105 -48.98 14.80 -35.45
CA ARG A 1105 -49.75 14.96 -36.69
C ARG A 1105 -51.16 14.41 -36.54
N ILE A 1106 -52.14 15.28 -36.74
CA ILE A 1106 -53.56 14.95 -36.75
C ILE A 1106 -53.95 14.64 -38.19
N LYS A 1107 -54.49 13.44 -38.43
CA LYS A 1107 -54.95 13.02 -39.76
C LYS A 1107 -56.31 12.35 -39.70
N ASP A 1108 -57.04 12.43 -40.80
CA ASP A 1108 -58.24 11.63 -41.05
C ASP A 1108 -57.87 10.16 -41.27
N THR A 1109 -58.40 9.27 -40.42
CA THR A 1109 -58.15 7.82 -40.48
C THR A 1109 -59.08 7.06 -41.42
N THR A 1110 -60.16 7.67 -41.92
CA THR A 1110 -61.11 7.00 -42.84
C THR A 1110 -60.61 6.97 -44.30
N ALA A 1111 -59.63 7.79 -44.65
CA ALA A 1111 -59.04 7.83 -45.99
C ALA A 1111 -58.09 6.64 -46.30
N GLY A 1112 -57.86 5.71 -45.35
CA GLY A 1112 -56.85 4.66 -45.43
C GLY A 1112 -57.34 3.21 -45.59
N GLU A 1113 -58.64 2.91 -45.54
CA GLU A 1113 -59.14 1.51 -45.62
C GLU A 1113 -59.35 0.97 -47.06
N GLU A 1114 -58.61 1.48 -48.05
CA GLU A 1114 -58.38 0.76 -49.32
C GLU A 1114 -56.87 0.56 -49.56
N GLN A 1115 -56.25 -0.38 -48.83
CA GLN A 1115 -55.06 -1.10 -49.29
C GLN A 1115 -54.92 -2.50 -48.69
#